data_AF-A0A3P1SJC7-F1
#
_entry.id   AF-A0A3P1SJC7-F1
#
_cell.length_a   1.000
_cell.length_b   1.000
_cell.length_c   1.000
_cell.angle_alpha   90.00
_cell.angle_beta   90.00
_cell.angle_gamma   90.00
#
_symmetry.space_group_name_H-M   'P 1'
#
loop_
_entity.id
_entity.type
_entity.pdbx_description
1 polymer ?
#
loop_
_entity_poly.entity_id
_entity_poly.type
_entity_poly.pdbx_seq_one_letter_code
_entity_poly.pdbx_strand_id
1 'polypeptide(L)'
;MKKKLFYCMALVVCCLTSVTTKAQESEEMINAVVNVTEPGKLEDLVPPEIWEDKVGSLKVIGNINGTDLRFIRRFCGSDEYGGFYGTNLKTMDLSEAVIVPGGTYYIHIDDKGTVRDYYVPENAPELLPDKLFYNCFTIEKIILPKNIREIGIGCFFKCADLKEIVIPDEVKRINSTAFGACINLETITLPSKLEHLGGYAFTHCKSLNNLTIPEGVKHLHMRLFEQTVKMSTINLPSHIDEIDQECFFGAVALEKITIPEGVELIPERCFEYCSELNEVTMPTTLTSIGNMAFKDNNKLSKIHFNNSLMSIGLQSFMGCESIERLDFPNSLEEIGNEAFRNCKNTKAINFGTGLKSIGELAFFHNNSIEKVTFPEGIMVVDYGAFAECIGIKEVELGKAQPELIQNPFLGCLALEKINVSDDNQKYATEDDVLYSKDFTKLYCYPNARTKTTFVANDALVKVEDVAFWFCKNLKEIEFSPNFTTMGMRPFWGCGNINKITVKTATPAVTDFNDNPFESDNVVLWTSKCQLQVPYGSKANYEASQEWKTFNITETSGIQNVTADNGVRVSAEDGICTIENIPTDYYLAQLIDMNGRTLGKTIISGNTTATLKVNGISHGIYVIVLQGKTGTCGIKVKL
;
A
#
# COMPACT_ATOMS: atom_id res chain seq x y z
N MET A 1 -33.67 81.47 15.37
CA MET A 1 -33.53 81.53 13.89
C MET A 1 -33.49 80.11 13.35
N LYS A 2 -34.49 79.74 12.52
CA LYS A 2 -34.55 78.70 11.44
C LYS A 2 -33.69 77.41 11.61
N LYS A 3 -34.18 76.15 11.51
CA LYS A 3 -35.34 75.45 10.85
C LYS A 3 -35.47 74.07 11.55
N LYS A 4 -36.62 73.59 12.02
CA LYS A 4 -37.81 72.99 11.34
C LYS A 4 -37.60 71.59 10.68
N LEU A 5 -38.34 70.61 11.24
CA LEU A 5 -39.08 69.46 10.65
C LEU A 5 -38.26 68.36 9.93
N PHE A 6 -38.48 67.05 10.12
CA PHE A 6 -39.74 66.28 10.11
C PHE A 6 -39.63 64.96 10.92
N TYR A 7 -40.73 64.58 11.58
CA TYR A 7 -41.07 63.25 12.09
C TYR A 7 -41.62 62.38 10.94
N CYS A 8 -41.37 61.07 10.89
CA CYS A 8 -42.41 60.02 11.00
C CYS A 8 -41.96 58.62 10.53
N MET A 9 -42.47 57.63 11.28
CA MET A 9 -42.65 56.19 11.00
C MET A 9 -41.47 55.24 11.20
N ALA A 10 -41.26 54.86 12.47
CA ALA A 10 -41.11 53.44 12.83
C ALA A 10 -42.14 53.14 13.93
N LEU A 11 -43.08 52.24 13.66
CA LEU A 11 -44.07 51.78 14.64
C LEU A 11 -43.36 50.93 15.70
N VAL A 12 -43.38 51.40 16.96
CA VAL A 12 -43.08 50.60 18.15
C VAL A 12 -44.41 50.28 18.81
N VAL A 13 -44.79 49.01 18.88
CA VAL A 13 -45.86 48.54 19.76
C VAL A 13 -45.21 48.05 21.05
N CYS A 14 -45.16 48.94 22.06
CA CYS A 14 -44.93 48.57 23.45
C CYS A 14 -46.28 48.32 24.13
N CYS A 15 -46.50 47.12 24.66
CA CYS A 15 -47.46 46.91 25.75
C CYS A 15 -46.67 46.72 27.06
N LEU A 16 -46.76 47.71 27.94
CA LEU A 16 -46.31 47.66 29.33
C LEU A 16 -47.44 47.14 30.22
N THR A 17 -47.16 46.17 31.10
CA THR A 17 -47.81 46.07 32.43
C THR A 17 -46.84 45.59 33.50
N SER A 18 -46.55 46.51 34.43
CA SER A 18 -46.15 46.38 35.86
C SER A 18 -45.00 45.45 36.28
N VAL A 19 -43.94 46.08 36.80
CA VAL A 19 -42.84 45.47 37.56
C VAL A 19 -43.18 45.42 39.06
N THR A 20 -43.01 44.24 39.67
CA THR A 20 -42.55 44.11 41.07
C THR A 20 -41.53 42.97 41.19
N THR A 21 -40.38 43.33 41.78
CA THR A 21 -39.36 42.51 42.48
C THR A 21 -38.45 41.55 41.71
N LYS A 22 -37.17 41.98 41.60
CA LYS A 22 -35.88 41.21 41.60
C LYS A 22 -35.94 39.76 41.08
N ALA A 23 -35.60 39.61 39.81
CA ALA A 23 -34.84 38.48 39.29
C ALA A 23 -33.71 39.04 38.41
N GLN A 24 -32.60 38.32 38.34
CA GLN A 24 -31.46 38.59 37.47
C GLN A 24 -31.95 38.47 36.02
N GLU A 25 -32.35 39.60 35.42
CA GLU A 25 -32.84 39.66 34.03
C GLU A 25 -31.67 39.33 33.10
N SER A 26 -31.71 38.14 32.49
CA SER A 26 -31.11 37.99 31.16
C SER A 26 -31.86 38.96 30.25
N GLU A 27 -31.22 40.05 29.79
CA GLU A 27 -31.84 40.93 28.79
C GLU A 27 -32.30 40.06 27.61
N GLU A 28 -33.60 40.07 27.33
CA GLU A 28 -34.22 39.27 26.29
C GLU A 28 -33.74 39.77 24.92
N MET A 29 -33.15 38.89 24.11
CA MET A 29 -32.61 39.24 22.80
C MET A 29 -33.72 39.73 21.85
N ILE A 30 -33.47 40.82 21.15
CA ILE A 30 -34.41 41.46 20.23
C ILE A 30 -34.43 40.72 18.89
N ASN A 31 -35.63 40.50 18.36
CA ASN A 31 -35.86 40.15 16.96
C ASN A 31 -36.21 41.41 16.17
N ALA A 32 -35.31 41.85 15.30
CA ALA A 32 -35.44 43.10 14.57
C ALA A 32 -35.80 42.86 13.09
N VAL A 33 -36.61 43.75 12.53
CA VAL A 33 -36.94 43.81 11.09
C VAL A 33 -36.65 45.21 10.60
N VAL A 34 -35.83 45.33 9.56
CA VAL A 34 -35.37 46.61 9.00
C VAL A 34 -35.71 46.66 7.52
N ASN A 35 -36.36 47.75 7.09
CA ASN A 35 -36.70 47.99 5.70
C ASN A 35 -35.78 49.06 5.12
N VAL A 36 -34.91 48.66 4.20
CA VAL A 36 -33.96 49.52 3.49
C VAL A 36 -34.65 50.09 2.26
N THR A 37 -35.08 51.34 2.36
CA THR A 37 -35.79 52.05 1.28
C THR A 37 -34.86 52.66 0.22
N GLU A 38 -33.58 52.85 0.57
CA GLU A 38 -32.51 53.33 -0.30
C GLU A 38 -31.25 52.48 -0.05
N PRO A 39 -30.65 51.85 -1.08
CA PRO A 39 -29.43 51.04 -0.88
C PRO A 39 -28.27 51.86 -0.30
N GLY A 40 -27.51 51.26 0.61
CA GLY A 40 -26.39 51.86 1.33
C GLY A 40 -26.79 52.61 2.59
N LYS A 41 -28.05 52.51 3.02
CA LYS A 41 -28.62 53.21 4.17
C LYS A 41 -28.92 52.33 5.38
N LEU A 42 -28.52 51.06 5.37
CA LEU A 42 -28.79 50.14 6.49
C LEU A 42 -28.15 50.64 7.80
N GLU A 43 -26.92 51.16 7.76
CA GLU A 43 -26.24 51.71 8.94
C GLU A 43 -26.97 52.91 9.54
N ASP A 44 -27.54 53.79 8.70
CA ASP A 44 -28.35 54.94 9.14
C ASP A 44 -29.64 54.51 9.87
N LEU A 45 -30.14 53.30 9.58
CA LEU A 45 -31.35 52.72 10.17
C LEU A 45 -31.05 51.86 11.41
N VAL A 46 -29.80 51.42 11.58
CA VAL A 46 -29.37 50.47 12.61
C VAL A 46 -28.05 50.95 13.23
N PRO A 47 -28.06 51.90 14.18
CA PRO A 47 -26.81 52.36 14.80
C PRO A 47 -26.13 51.23 15.59
N PRO A 48 -24.85 50.89 15.31
CA PRO A 48 -24.10 49.80 15.97
C PRO A 48 -24.16 49.82 17.49
N GLU A 49 -23.97 51.02 18.05
CA GLU A 49 -23.87 51.31 19.48
C GLU A 49 -25.15 51.00 20.26
N ILE A 50 -26.27 50.78 19.57
CA ILE A 50 -27.58 50.52 20.17
C ILE A 50 -28.05 49.08 19.90
N TRP A 51 -27.60 48.43 18.81
CA TRP A 51 -28.23 47.20 18.29
C TRP A 51 -27.34 45.94 18.37
N GLU A 52 -26.01 46.04 18.21
CA GLU A 52 -25.15 44.86 18.01
C GLU A 52 -25.16 43.88 19.21
N ASP A 53 -25.28 44.40 20.43
CA ASP A 53 -25.33 43.59 21.66
C ASP A 53 -26.75 43.12 22.02
N LYS A 54 -27.79 43.70 21.43
CA LYS A 54 -29.18 43.45 21.84
C LYS A 54 -29.98 42.66 20.82
N VAL A 55 -29.52 42.55 19.58
CA VAL A 55 -30.25 41.89 18.50
C VAL A 55 -29.77 40.46 18.32
N GLY A 56 -30.66 39.50 18.56
CA GLY A 56 -30.40 38.06 18.38
C GLY A 56 -30.83 37.54 17.01
N SER A 57 -31.79 38.23 16.38
CA SER A 57 -32.25 37.95 15.02
C SER A 57 -32.47 39.25 14.27
N LEU A 58 -31.98 39.34 13.04
CA LEU A 58 -32.16 40.49 12.16
C LEU A 58 -32.73 40.04 10.81
N LYS A 59 -33.86 40.63 10.42
CA LYS A 59 -34.41 40.52 9.07
C LYS A 59 -34.21 41.83 8.31
N VAL A 60 -33.67 41.75 7.10
CA VAL A 60 -33.49 42.89 6.20
C VAL A 60 -34.41 42.75 4.98
N ILE A 61 -35.13 43.82 4.67
CA ILE A 61 -36.08 43.91 3.57
C ILE A 61 -35.64 45.05 2.65
N GLY A 62 -35.80 44.88 1.34
CA GLY A 62 -35.50 45.93 0.36
C GLY A 62 -34.16 45.78 -0.35
N ASN A 63 -33.77 46.78 -1.11
CA ASN A 63 -32.56 46.73 -1.93
C ASN A 63 -31.34 47.08 -1.07
N ILE A 64 -30.32 46.21 -1.08
CA ILE A 64 -29.07 46.40 -0.34
C ILE A 64 -27.86 46.32 -1.27
N ASN A 65 -26.82 47.10 -1.00
CA ASN A 65 -25.60 47.17 -1.82
C ASN A 65 -24.33 46.88 -1.00
N GLY A 66 -23.14 47.07 -1.60
CA GLY A 66 -21.86 46.78 -0.93
C GLY A 66 -21.65 47.47 0.42
N THR A 67 -22.15 48.70 0.57
CA THR A 67 -22.09 49.43 1.85
C THR A 67 -22.90 48.74 2.94
N ASP A 68 -24.13 48.30 2.61
CA ASP A 68 -24.99 47.57 3.57
C ASP A 68 -24.41 46.19 3.90
N LEU A 69 -23.83 45.51 2.91
CA LEU A 69 -23.22 44.20 3.08
C LEU A 69 -21.99 44.23 4.00
N ARG A 70 -21.15 45.28 3.89
CA ARG A 70 -20.05 45.53 4.84
C ARG A 70 -20.57 45.63 6.28
N PHE A 71 -21.74 46.24 6.47
CA PHE A 71 -22.39 46.38 7.76
C PHE A 71 -22.99 45.07 8.27
N ILE A 72 -23.71 44.35 7.41
CA ILE A 72 -24.28 43.02 7.71
C ILE A 72 -23.19 42.05 8.16
N ARG A 73 -22.04 42.04 7.48
CA ARG A 73 -20.89 41.20 7.84
C ARG A 73 -20.43 41.43 9.29
N ARG A 74 -20.34 42.69 9.71
CA ARG A 74 -20.01 43.08 11.10
C ARG A 74 -21.03 42.54 12.09
N PHE A 75 -22.31 42.69 11.79
CA PHE A 75 -23.39 42.09 12.59
C PHE A 75 -23.28 40.57 12.71
N CYS A 76 -22.85 39.91 11.64
CA CYS A 76 -22.60 38.47 11.60
C CYS A 76 -21.30 38.03 12.32
N GLY A 77 -20.60 38.95 12.96
CA GLY A 77 -19.47 38.65 13.84
C GLY A 77 -18.10 38.64 13.15
N SER A 78 -17.97 39.33 12.02
CA SER A 78 -16.66 39.61 11.42
C SER A 78 -16.49 41.06 11.01
N ASP A 79 -15.36 41.66 11.37
CA ASP A 79 -15.05 43.02 10.94
C ASP A 79 -14.76 43.10 9.43
N GLU A 80 -14.48 44.31 8.98
CA GLU A 80 -14.16 44.57 7.57
C GLU A 80 -12.83 43.98 7.11
N TYR A 81 -11.99 43.39 7.95
CA TYR A 81 -10.71 42.79 7.55
C TYR A 81 -10.73 41.26 7.61
N GLY A 82 -11.80 40.65 8.13
CA GLY A 82 -11.85 39.22 8.41
C GLY A 82 -11.52 38.83 9.85
N GLY A 83 -11.35 39.82 10.72
CA GLY A 83 -11.19 39.64 12.16
C GLY A 83 -12.49 39.25 12.84
N PHE A 84 -12.37 38.64 14.02
CA PHE A 84 -13.51 38.39 14.90
C PHE A 84 -14.08 39.71 15.38
N TYR A 85 -15.41 39.84 15.32
CA TYR A 85 -16.13 40.97 15.87
C TYR A 85 -17.23 40.45 16.79
N GLY A 86 -17.22 40.85 18.06
CA GLY A 86 -18.16 40.32 19.05
C GLY A 86 -19.56 40.90 18.85
N THR A 87 -20.54 40.04 18.55
CA THR A 87 -21.97 40.39 18.49
C THR A 87 -22.81 39.26 19.07
N ASN A 88 -24.07 39.55 19.40
CA ASN A 88 -25.02 38.53 19.90
C ASN A 88 -25.96 38.00 18.80
N LEU A 89 -25.77 38.40 17.55
CA LEU A 89 -26.64 38.00 16.44
C LEU A 89 -26.46 36.51 16.13
N LYS A 90 -27.57 35.76 16.19
CA LYS A 90 -27.63 34.33 15.86
C LYS A 90 -28.34 34.04 14.55
N THR A 91 -29.32 34.85 14.17
CA THR A 91 -30.11 34.64 12.94
C THR A 91 -30.09 35.86 12.03
N MET A 92 -29.79 35.63 10.75
CA MET A 92 -29.84 36.65 9.69
C MET A 92 -30.84 36.22 8.60
N ASP A 93 -31.90 37.00 8.38
CA ASP A 93 -32.90 36.74 7.35
C ASP A 93 -32.82 37.80 6.24
N LEU A 94 -32.30 37.41 5.07
CA LEU A 94 -32.22 38.23 3.87
C LEU A 94 -33.23 37.78 2.78
N SER A 95 -34.24 36.99 3.14
CA SER A 95 -35.18 36.38 2.18
C SER A 95 -36.01 37.37 1.36
N GLU A 96 -36.21 38.58 1.89
CA GLU A 96 -36.92 39.70 1.26
C GLU A 96 -35.97 40.87 0.92
N ALA A 97 -34.66 40.68 1.08
CA ALA A 97 -33.66 41.58 0.55
C ALA A 97 -33.41 41.28 -0.94
N VAL A 98 -32.91 42.28 -1.67
CA VAL A 98 -32.39 42.13 -3.02
C VAL A 98 -31.00 42.76 -3.05
N ILE A 99 -29.98 41.96 -3.31
CA ILE A 99 -28.62 42.49 -3.47
C ILE A 99 -28.52 43.18 -4.84
N VAL A 100 -28.09 44.43 -4.86
CA VAL A 100 -27.91 45.25 -6.06
C VAL A 100 -26.48 45.82 -6.13
N PRO A 101 -25.94 46.07 -7.34
CA PRO A 101 -24.64 46.72 -7.47
C PRO A 101 -24.59 48.13 -6.86
N GLY A 102 -23.38 48.57 -6.54
CA GLY A 102 -23.10 49.89 -5.95
C GLY A 102 -22.68 49.83 -4.48
N GLY A 103 -22.53 51.01 -3.87
CA GLY A 103 -21.99 51.14 -2.51
C GLY A 103 -20.47 51.01 -2.47
N THR A 104 -19.93 50.93 -1.26
CA THR A 104 -18.49 50.74 -1.01
C THR A 104 -18.15 49.25 -0.94
N TYR A 105 -16.86 48.94 -1.05
CA TYR A 105 -16.34 47.59 -0.86
C TYR A 105 -16.28 47.23 0.63
N TYR A 106 -16.18 45.93 0.92
CA TYR A 106 -15.61 45.42 2.17
C TYR A 106 -14.21 44.89 1.91
N ILE A 107 -13.42 44.77 2.97
CA ILE A 107 -12.02 44.36 2.88
C ILE A 107 -11.89 42.91 3.36
N HIS A 108 -10.82 42.23 2.98
CA HIS A 108 -10.38 41.00 3.64
C HIS A 108 -8.88 40.84 3.46
N ILE A 109 -8.19 40.43 4.53
CA ILE A 109 -6.77 40.09 4.49
C ILE A 109 -6.64 38.61 4.14
N ASP A 110 -6.10 38.31 2.96
CA ASP A 110 -5.88 36.92 2.53
C ASP A 110 -4.80 36.21 3.36
N ASP A 111 -4.67 34.90 3.17
CA ASP A 111 -3.73 34.06 3.94
C ASP A 111 -2.25 34.49 3.75
N LYS A 112 -1.95 35.34 2.76
CA LYS A 112 -0.61 35.91 2.53
C LYS A 112 -0.45 37.30 3.19
N GLY A 113 -1.44 37.77 3.93
CA GLY A 113 -1.46 39.10 4.51
C GLY A 113 -1.85 40.20 3.52
N THR A 114 -2.38 39.86 2.34
CA THR A 114 -2.73 40.85 1.31
C THR A 114 -4.13 41.39 1.53
N VAL A 115 -4.25 42.71 1.62
CA VAL A 115 -5.54 43.42 1.66
C VAL A 115 -6.22 43.33 0.29
N ARG A 116 -7.48 42.89 0.25
CA ARG A 116 -8.29 42.83 -0.96
C ARG A 116 -9.65 43.48 -0.74
N ASP A 117 -10.11 44.19 -1.76
CA ASP A 117 -11.41 44.85 -1.78
C ASP A 117 -12.42 43.99 -2.55
N TYR A 118 -13.59 43.80 -1.96
CA TYR A 118 -14.68 43.01 -2.53
C TYR A 118 -15.97 43.83 -2.57
N TYR A 119 -16.76 43.64 -3.61
CA TYR A 119 -17.99 44.40 -3.86
C TYR A 119 -18.96 43.57 -4.70
N VAL A 120 -20.20 44.04 -4.82
CA VAL A 120 -21.19 43.48 -5.76
C VAL A 120 -20.92 44.06 -7.13
N PRO A 121 -20.41 43.27 -8.09
CA PRO A 121 -20.00 43.79 -9.39
C PRO A 121 -21.21 44.16 -10.28
N GLU A 122 -21.12 45.26 -11.02
CA GLU A 122 -22.20 45.73 -11.92
C GLU A 122 -22.57 44.71 -12.99
N ASN A 123 -21.61 43.92 -13.46
CA ASN A 123 -21.82 42.89 -14.47
C ASN A 123 -22.23 41.53 -13.90
N ALA A 124 -22.30 41.36 -12.57
CA ALA A 124 -22.80 40.14 -11.92
C ALA A 124 -23.63 40.48 -10.65
N PRO A 125 -24.81 41.11 -10.82
CA PRO A 125 -25.69 41.51 -9.71
C PRO A 125 -26.32 40.34 -8.94
N GLU A 126 -26.23 39.11 -9.47
CA GLU A 126 -26.79 37.89 -8.88
C GLU A 126 -25.72 37.07 -8.11
N LEU A 127 -24.49 37.58 -8.02
CA LEU A 127 -23.41 36.99 -7.23
C LEU A 127 -23.55 37.40 -5.76
N LEU A 128 -23.51 36.41 -4.87
CA LEU A 128 -23.18 36.63 -3.47
C LEU A 128 -21.65 36.73 -3.35
N PRO A 129 -21.07 37.92 -3.07
CA PRO A 129 -19.65 38.16 -3.29
C PRO A 129 -18.69 37.25 -2.50
N ASP A 130 -17.49 37.06 -3.07
CA ASP A 130 -16.38 36.30 -2.49
C ASP A 130 -16.02 36.77 -1.09
N LYS A 131 -15.83 35.86 -0.13
CA LYS A 131 -15.48 36.18 1.26
C LYS A 131 -16.48 37.05 2.03
N LEU A 132 -17.69 37.31 1.53
CA LEU A 132 -18.65 38.22 2.19
C LEU A 132 -18.93 37.90 3.66
N PHE A 133 -19.06 36.61 4.00
CA PHE A 133 -19.25 36.13 5.38
C PHE A 133 -18.04 35.35 5.92
N TYR A 134 -16.86 35.49 5.29
CA TYR A 134 -15.63 34.88 5.79
C TYR A 134 -15.47 35.13 7.30
N ASN A 135 -15.30 34.06 8.09
CA ASN A 135 -15.04 34.17 9.52
C ASN A 135 -16.16 34.88 10.32
N CYS A 136 -17.39 34.89 9.83
CA CYS A 136 -18.55 35.35 10.60
C CYS A 136 -18.86 34.31 11.70
N PHE A 137 -18.43 34.61 12.94
CA PHE A 137 -18.38 33.64 14.04
C PHE A 137 -19.66 33.54 14.87
N THR A 138 -20.62 34.46 14.73
CA THR A 138 -21.76 34.52 15.66
C THR A 138 -23.03 33.92 15.08
N ILE A 139 -23.16 33.93 13.75
CA ILE A 139 -24.35 33.45 13.05
C ILE A 139 -24.51 31.93 13.15
N GLU A 140 -25.69 31.51 13.57
CA GLU A 140 -26.12 30.11 13.60
C GLU A 140 -27.07 29.79 12.43
N LYS A 141 -27.83 30.79 11.95
CA LYS A 141 -28.75 30.65 10.82
C LYS A 141 -28.67 31.83 9.86
N ILE A 142 -28.62 31.55 8.55
CA ILE A 142 -28.76 32.57 7.52
C ILE A 142 -29.71 32.15 6.38
N ILE A 143 -30.57 33.07 5.94
CA ILE A 143 -31.47 32.87 4.79
C ILE A 143 -31.07 33.84 3.69
N LEU A 144 -30.68 33.33 2.51
CA LEU A 144 -30.12 34.18 1.44
C LEU A 144 -31.20 34.85 0.56
N PRO A 145 -30.87 35.98 -0.11
CA PRO A 145 -31.77 36.67 -1.03
C PRO A 145 -32.17 35.82 -2.25
N LYS A 146 -33.43 35.92 -2.68
CA LYS A 146 -33.96 35.14 -3.82
C LYS A 146 -33.34 35.47 -5.18
N ASN A 147 -32.69 36.63 -5.33
CA ASN A 147 -32.05 37.04 -6.58
C ASN A 147 -30.67 36.40 -6.81
N ILE A 148 -30.13 35.67 -5.82
CA ILE A 148 -28.81 35.05 -5.96
C ILE A 148 -28.85 33.86 -6.93
N ARG A 149 -27.83 33.78 -7.80
CA ARG A 149 -27.58 32.68 -8.72
C ARG A 149 -26.20 32.02 -8.49
N GLU A 150 -25.30 32.71 -7.80
CA GLU A 150 -23.94 32.25 -7.58
C GLU A 150 -23.46 32.61 -6.17
N ILE A 151 -22.82 31.66 -5.47
CA ILE A 151 -22.14 31.88 -4.19
C ILE A 151 -20.64 31.96 -4.44
N GLY A 152 -20.04 33.09 -4.07
CA GLY A 152 -18.63 33.41 -4.29
C GLY A 152 -17.64 32.53 -3.51
N ILE A 153 -16.37 32.64 -3.89
CA ILE A 153 -15.25 31.90 -3.33
C ILE A 153 -15.13 32.20 -1.83
N GLY A 154 -15.15 31.15 -1.02
CA GLY A 154 -15.01 31.27 0.43
C GLY A 154 -16.04 32.16 1.11
N CYS A 155 -17.24 32.33 0.52
CA CYS A 155 -18.26 33.25 1.01
C CYS A 155 -18.57 33.04 2.50
N PHE A 156 -18.75 31.80 2.96
CA PHE A 156 -19.00 31.41 4.36
C PHE A 156 -17.83 30.66 5.00
N PHE A 157 -16.62 30.77 4.43
CA PHE A 157 -15.47 30.03 4.94
C PHE A 157 -15.19 30.42 6.39
N LYS A 158 -15.04 29.42 7.27
CA LYS A 158 -14.87 29.57 8.73
C LYS A 158 -16.04 30.24 9.46
N CYS A 159 -17.26 30.21 8.92
CA CYS A 159 -18.45 30.48 9.73
C CYS A 159 -18.68 29.35 10.75
N ALA A 160 -17.90 29.35 11.83
CA ALA A 160 -17.78 28.19 12.72
C ALA A 160 -19.08 27.86 13.47
N ASP A 161 -19.89 28.86 13.81
CA ASP A 161 -21.17 28.69 14.52
C ASP A 161 -22.35 28.42 13.60
N LEU A 162 -22.18 28.52 12.27
CA LEU A 162 -23.26 28.33 11.30
C LEU A 162 -23.78 26.88 11.36
N LYS A 163 -25.07 26.72 11.68
CA LYS A 163 -25.78 25.43 11.79
C LYS A 163 -26.77 25.21 10.65
N GLU A 164 -27.41 26.28 10.18
CA GLU A 164 -28.45 26.24 9.15
C GLU A 164 -28.22 27.35 8.11
N ILE A 165 -28.30 27.00 6.83
CA ILE A 165 -28.36 27.97 5.73
C ILE A 165 -29.47 27.59 4.75
N VAL A 166 -30.25 28.60 4.35
CA VAL A 166 -31.28 28.45 3.31
C VAL A 166 -30.79 29.09 2.02
N ILE A 167 -30.46 28.26 1.04
CA ILE A 167 -30.00 28.67 -0.30
C ILE A 167 -31.19 28.70 -1.27
N PRO A 168 -31.38 29.78 -2.05
CA PRO A 168 -32.39 29.85 -3.10
C PRO A 168 -32.20 28.76 -4.15
N ASP A 169 -33.30 28.14 -4.58
CA ASP A 169 -33.30 27.02 -5.53
C ASP A 169 -32.79 27.39 -6.93
N GLU A 170 -32.77 28.68 -7.26
CA GLU A 170 -32.25 29.21 -8.53
C GLU A 170 -30.71 29.33 -8.57
N VAL A 171 -30.02 29.06 -7.47
CA VAL A 171 -28.55 29.08 -7.43
C VAL A 171 -27.98 27.95 -8.30
N LYS A 172 -27.12 28.34 -9.25
CA LYS A 172 -26.48 27.43 -10.21
C LYS A 172 -25.03 27.11 -9.88
N ARG A 173 -24.37 27.97 -9.10
CA ARG A 173 -22.94 27.88 -8.84
C ARG A 173 -22.65 28.11 -7.36
N ILE A 174 -21.92 27.19 -6.74
CA ILE A 174 -21.29 27.36 -5.43
C ILE A 174 -19.79 27.22 -5.67
N ASN A 175 -19.04 28.31 -5.51
CA ASN A 175 -17.61 28.31 -5.81
C ASN A 175 -16.77 27.69 -4.69
N SER A 176 -15.48 27.54 -4.97
CA SER A 176 -14.52 26.87 -4.10
C SER A 176 -14.52 27.44 -2.69
N THR A 177 -14.37 26.54 -1.71
CA THR A 177 -14.23 26.88 -0.28
C THR A 177 -15.46 27.57 0.32
N ALA A 178 -16.59 27.68 -0.40
CA ALA A 178 -17.75 28.48 0.01
C ALA A 178 -18.22 28.19 1.45
N PHE A 179 -18.24 26.94 1.90
CA PHE A 179 -18.63 26.53 3.26
C PHE A 179 -17.50 25.83 4.03
N GLY A 180 -16.25 25.95 3.57
CA GLY A 180 -15.14 25.26 4.21
C GLY A 180 -15.00 25.70 5.69
N ALA A 181 -14.67 24.76 6.56
CA ALA A 181 -14.54 24.97 8.00
C ALA A 181 -15.80 25.55 8.70
N CYS A 182 -17.00 25.37 8.14
CA CYS A 182 -18.26 25.51 8.87
C CYS A 182 -18.46 24.31 9.80
N ILE A 183 -17.71 24.28 10.90
CA ILE A 183 -17.57 23.08 11.76
C ILE A 183 -18.87 22.64 12.45
N ASN A 184 -19.84 23.55 12.64
CA ASN A 184 -21.14 23.26 13.25
C ASN A 184 -22.28 23.11 12.23
N LEU A 185 -22.00 23.16 10.93
CA LEU A 185 -23.03 22.98 9.90
C LEU A 185 -23.45 21.51 9.86
N GLU A 186 -24.65 21.20 10.35
CA GLU A 186 -25.12 19.82 10.49
C GLU A 186 -25.77 19.29 9.22
N THR A 187 -26.56 20.12 8.55
CA THR A 187 -27.26 19.79 7.30
C THR A 187 -27.31 21.02 6.39
N ILE A 188 -27.35 20.77 5.09
CA ILE A 188 -27.53 21.81 4.07
C ILE A 188 -28.31 21.22 2.89
N THR A 189 -29.32 21.95 2.42
CA THR A 189 -30.04 21.58 1.18
C THR A 189 -29.41 22.31 0.02
N LEU A 190 -28.88 21.57 -0.95
CA LEU A 190 -28.33 22.15 -2.17
C LEU A 190 -29.46 22.49 -3.17
N PRO A 191 -29.31 23.58 -3.95
CA PRO A 191 -30.29 23.98 -4.97
C PRO A 191 -30.49 22.91 -6.04
N SER A 192 -31.74 22.69 -6.48
CA SER A 192 -32.04 21.68 -7.52
C SER A 192 -31.41 22.02 -8.88
N LYS A 193 -31.15 23.30 -9.16
CA LYS A 193 -30.52 23.81 -10.39
C LYS A 193 -29.00 23.95 -10.31
N LEU A 194 -28.36 23.39 -9.27
CA LEU A 194 -26.92 23.49 -9.10
C LEU A 194 -26.19 22.74 -10.22
N GLU A 195 -25.34 23.47 -10.96
CA GLU A 195 -24.53 22.97 -12.07
C GLU A 195 -23.04 22.87 -11.67
N HIS A 196 -22.59 23.69 -10.72
CA HIS A 196 -21.18 23.74 -10.28
C HIS A 196 -21.04 23.77 -8.76
N LEU A 197 -20.17 22.93 -8.23
CA LEU A 197 -19.81 22.85 -6.82
C LEU A 197 -18.29 22.79 -6.65
N GLY A 198 -17.66 23.92 -6.36
CA GLY A 198 -16.21 24.11 -6.37
C GLY A 198 -15.43 23.31 -5.32
N GLY A 199 -14.13 23.16 -5.55
CA GLY A 199 -13.23 22.42 -4.65
C GLY A 199 -13.20 22.98 -3.24
N TYR A 200 -12.94 22.12 -2.25
CA TYR A 200 -12.96 22.47 -0.83
C TYR A 200 -14.29 23.06 -0.32
N ALA A 201 -15.40 23.04 -1.08
CA ALA A 201 -16.60 23.75 -0.67
C ALA A 201 -17.14 23.29 0.70
N PHE A 202 -16.94 22.02 1.09
CA PHE A 202 -17.31 21.48 2.40
C PHE A 202 -16.12 20.89 3.17
N THR A 203 -14.88 21.29 2.86
CA THR A 203 -13.70 20.83 3.61
C THR A 203 -13.85 21.18 5.09
N HIS A 204 -13.52 20.26 6.00
CA HIS A 204 -13.63 20.41 7.44
C HIS A 204 -15.03 20.80 7.97
N CYS A 205 -16.11 20.52 7.25
CA CYS A 205 -17.47 20.60 7.80
C CYS A 205 -17.72 19.42 8.77
N LYS A 206 -17.12 19.49 9.95
CA LYS A 206 -17.02 18.36 10.89
C LYS A 206 -18.36 17.86 11.43
N SER A 207 -19.41 18.69 11.42
CA SER A 207 -20.74 18.30 11.87
C SER A 207 -21.68 17.84 10.76
N LEU A 208 -21.29 18.04 9.49
CA LEU A 208 -22.12 17.68 8.34
C LEU A 208 -22.25 16.16 8.31
N ASN A 209 -23.48 15.67 8.44
CA ASN A 209 -23.73 14.24 8.62
C ASN A 209 -24.35 13.55 7.39
N ASN A 210 -25.06 14.30 6.54
CA ASN A 210 -25.59 13.81 5.28
C ASN A 210 -25.63 14.94 4.24
N LEU A 211 -25.58 14.56 2.96
CA LEU A 211 -25.73 15.49 1.84
C LEU A 211 -26.27 14.78 0.60
N THR A 212 -27.10 15.48 -0.17
CA THR A 212 -27.50 15.05 -1.52
C THR A 212 -26.97 16.04 -2.54
N ILE A 213 -26.19 15.55 -3.50
CA ILE A 213 -25.63 16.34 -4.59
C ILE A 213 -26.62 16.31 -5.77
N PRO A 214 -27.06 17.48 -6.29
CA PRO A 214 -28.03 17.56 -7.39
C PRO A 214 -27.50 16.97 -8.72
N GLU A 215 -28.41 16.43 -9.54
CA GLU A 215 -28.09 15.78 -10.84
C GLU A 215 -27.38 16.68 -11.87
N GLY A 216 -27.49 18.01 -11.70
CA GLY A 216 -26.82 18.99 -12.55
C GLY A 216 -25.32 19.07 -12.34
N VAL A 217 -24.80 18.63 -11.19
CA VAL A 217 -23.36 18.63 -10.88
C VAL A 217 -22.70 17.47 -11.62
N LYS A 218 -21.70 17.76 -12.45
CA LYS A 218 -20.97 16.76 -13.26
C LYS A 218 -19.53 16.47 -12.83
N HIS A 219 -18.99 17.28 -11.91
CA HIS A 219 -17.61 17.17 -11.43
C HIS A 219 -17.58 17.30 -9.91
N LEU A 220 -16.95 16.33 -9.24
CA LEU A 220 -16.63 16.43 -7.82
C LEU A 220 -15.19 16.91 -7.65
N HIS A 221 -15.03 18.15 -7.20
CA HIS A 221 -13.73 18.81 -7.16
C HIS A 221 -12.83 18.41 -5.97
N MET A 222 -11.55 18.76 -6.08
CA MET A 222 -10.51 18.41 -5.11
C MET A 222 -10.95 18.77 -3.68
N ARG A 223 -10.80 17.79 -2.76
CA ARG A 223 -11.06 17.95 -1.31
C ARG A 223 -12.45 18.49 -0.97
N LEU A 224 -13.45 18.26 -1.82
CA LEU A 224 -14.80 18.76 -1.64
C LEU A 224 -15.39 18.39 -0.26
N PHE A 225 -15.15 17.16 0.21
CA PHE A 225 -15.57 16.62 1.50
C PHE A 225 -14.39 16.17 2.37
N GLU A 226 -13.22 16.80 2.21
CA GLU A 226 -12.07 16.51 3.06
C GLU A 226 -12.46 16.72 4.53
N GLN A 227 -12.20 15.73 5.39
CA GLN A 227 -12.37 15.82 6.85
C GLN A 227 -13.82 16.15 7.30
N THR A 228 -14.83 15.74 6.54
CA THR A 228 -16.23 15.72 6.98
C THR A 228 -16.48 14.51 7.88
N VAL A 229 -15.89 14.54 9.07
CA VAL A 229 -15.74 13.37 9.95
C VAL A 229 -17.04 12.74 10.47
N LYS A 230 -18.19 13.43 10.38
CA LYS A 230 -19.51 12.88 10.75
C LYS A 230 -20.37 12.46 9.55
N MET A 231 -19.90 12.68 8.32
CA MET A 231 -20.68 12.36 7.12
C MET A 231 -20.78 10.85 6.98
N SER A 232 -21.94 10.27 7.30
CA SER A 232 -22.17 8.82 7.23
C SER A 232 -22.76 8.39 5.90
N THR A 233 -23.49 9.30 5.23
CA THR A 233 -24.14 9.05 3.94
C THR A 233 -23.96 10.24 3.02
N ILE A 234 -23.73 9.97 1.74
CA ILE A 234 -23.77 10.97 0.67
C ILE A 234 -24.48 10.37 -0.53
N ASN A 235 -25.45 11.10 -1.08
CA ASN A 235 -26.13 10.73 -2.32
C ASN A 235 -25.49 11.53 -3.46
N LEU A 236 -24.79 10.82 -4.35
CA LEU A 236 -24.18 11.39 -5.54
C LEU A 236 -25.16 11.37 -6.73
N PRO A 237 -24.96 12.21 -7.75
CA PRO A 237 -25.72 12.16 -9.00
C PRO A 237 -25.60 10.79 -9.65
N SER A 238 -26.59 10.42 -10.45
CA SER A 238 -26.55 9.16 -11.22
C SER A 238 -25.38 9.09 -12.22
N HIS A 239 -24.88 10.25 -12.66
CA HIS A 239 -23.77 10.37 -13.60
C HIS A 239 -22.82 11.50 -13.20
N ILE A 240 -21.52 11.19 -13.11
CA ILE A 240 -20.41 12.12 -12.86
C ILE A 240 -19.34 11.87 -13.91
N ASP A 241 -18.87 12.94 -14.54
CA ASP A 241 -17.84 12.89 -15.58
C ASP A 241 -16.44 12.73 -14.95
N GLU A 242 -16.19 13.41 -13.81
CA GLU A 242 -14.88 13.44 -13.17
C GLU A 242 -14.96 13.58 -11.64
N ILE A 243 -14.03 12.92 -10.95
CA ILE A 243 -13.76 13.09 -9.52
C ILE A 243 -12.28 13.48 -9.39
N ASP A 244 -12.00 14.56 -8.67
CA ASP A 244 -10.64 15.02 -8.37
C ASP A 244 -10.06 14.32 -7.13
N GLN A 245 -8.73 14.43 -7.00
CA GLN A 245 -7.96 13.88 -5.88
C GLN A 245 -8.50 14.31 -4.51
N GLU A 246 -8.37 13.41 -3.53
CA GLU A 246 -8.67 13.68 -2.12
C GLU A 246 -10.12 14.14 -1.86
N CYS A 247 -11.07 13.94 -2.79
CA CYS A 247 -12.45 14.42 -2.70
C CYS A 247 -13.15 14.03 -1.38
N PHE A 248 -12.94 12.82 -0.86
CA PHE A 248 -13.49 12.31 0.39
C PHE A 248 -12.41 11.99 1.44
N PHE A 249 -11.22 12.57 1.32
CA PHE A 249 -10.10 12.30 2.22
C PHE A 249 -10.50 12.51 3.69
N GLY A 250 -10.39 11.47 4.52
CA GLY A 250 -10.73 11.53 5.94
C GLY A 250 -12.21 11.77 6.22
N ALA A 251 -13.12 11.38 5.33
CA ALA A 251 -14.55 11.25 5.63
C ALA A 251 -14.79 10.01 6.52
N VAL A 252 -14.29 10.06 7.75
CA VAL A 252 -14.10 8.89 8.65
C VAL A 252 -15.39 8.10 8.87
N ALA A 253 -16.54 8.78 9.01
CA ALA A 253 -17.82 8.13 9.29
C ALA A 253 -18.56 7.56 8.07
N LEU A 254 -18.05 7.77 6.85
CA LEU A 254 -18.74 7.35 5.62
C LEU A 254 -18.86 5.82 5.59
N GLU A 255 -20.07 5.28 5.66
CA GLU A 255 -20.26 3.83 5.79
C GLU A 255 -20.28 3.12 4.43
N LYS A 256 -20.91 3.74 3.44
CA LYS A 256 -21.11 3.18 2.10
C LYS A 256 -21.05 4.25 1.04
N ILE A 257 -20.60 3.87 -0.15
CA ILE A 257 -20.70 4.74 -1.32
C ILE A 257 -20.98 3.96 -2.60
N THR A 258 -21.84 4.54 -3.44
CA THR A 258 -22.01 4.13 -4.83
C THR A 258 -21.31 5.16 -5.70
N ILE A 259 -20.26 4.76 -6.39
CA ILE A 259 -19.55 5.61 -7.33
C ILE A 259 -20.42 5.72 -8.61
N PRO A 260 -20.74 6.94 -9.09
CA PRO A 260 -21.62 7.14 -10.24
C PRO A 260 -21.09 6.56 -11.54
N GLU A 261 -21.99 6.25 -12.48
CA GLU A 261 -21.60 5.95 -13.86
C GLU A 261 -20.94 7.16 -14.53
N GLY A 262 -20.06 6.91 -15.49
CA GLY A 262 -19.24 7.94 -16.14
C GLY A 262 -17.83 8.06 -15.53
N VAL A 263 -17.67 7.67 -14.26
CA VAL A 263 -16.38 7.72 -13.57
C VAL A 263 -15.45 6.61 -14.07
N GLU A 264 -14.44 7.00 -14.84
CA GLU A 264 -13.42 6.07 -15.37
C GLU A 264 -12.23 5.84 -14.43
N LEU A 265 -11.98 6.77 -13.49
CA LEU A 265 -10.86 6.75 -12.56
C LEU A 265 -11.33 7.13 -11.15
N ILE A 266 -10.99 6.29 -10.16
CA ILE A 266 -11.00 6.74 -8.76
C ILE A 266 -9.64 7.38 -8.46
N PRO A 267 -9.58 8.69 -8.19
CA PRO A 267 -8.32 9.42 -8.16
C PRO A 267 -7.50 9.15 -6.89
N GLU A 268 -6.27 9.67 -6.88
CA GLU A 268 -5.35 9.57 -5.74
C GLU A 268 -6.02 10.01 -4.43
N ARG A 269 -5.88 9.16 -3.40
CA ARG A 269 -6.36 9.39 -2.03
C ARG A 269 -7.85 9.74 -1.89
N CYS A 270 -8.67 9.41 -2.89
CA CYS A 270 -10.08 9.82 -2.93
C CYS A 270 -10.84 9.45 -1.65
N PHE A 271 -10.64 8.24 -1.14
CA PHE A 271 -11.25 7.68 0.07
C PHE A 271 -10.19 7.21 1.08
N GLU A 272 -9.02 7.86 1.13
CA GLU A 272 -8.02 7.55 2.16
C GLU A 272 -8.58 7.95 3.55
N TYR A 273 -8.38 7.09 4.56
CA TYR A 273 -8.87 7.28 5.93
C TYR A 273 -10.41 7.37 6.10
N CYS A 274 -11.18 6.76 5.21
CA CYS A 274 -12.63 6.53 5.40
C CYS A 274 -12.86 5.29 6.28
N SER A 275 -12.48 5.36 7.58
CA SER A 275 -12.36 4.18 8.44
C SER A 275 -13.66 3.40 8.72
N GLU A 276 -14.84 4.01 8.55
CA GLU A 276 -16.15 3.33 8.65
C GLU A 276 -16.66 2.74 7.33
N LEU A 277 -15.96 2.99 6.21
CA LEU A 277 -16.37 2.56 4.89
C LEU A 277 -16.28 1.04 4.80
N ASN A 278 -17.45 0.39 4.71
CA ASN A 278 -17.57 -1.06 4.69
C ASN A 278 -17.97 -1.62 3.32
N GLU A 279 -18.57 -0.78 2.46
CA GLU A 279 -19.12 -1.20 1.17
C GLU A 279 -18.92 -0.12 0.10
N VAL A 280 -18.32 -0.50 -1.04
CA VAL A 280 -18.13 0.36 -2.20
C VAL A 280 -18.74 -0.33 -3.42
N THR A 281 -19.67 0.35 -4.08
CA THR A 281 -20.21 -0.08 -5.37
C THR A 281 -19.50 0.67 -6.49
N MET A 282 -18.81 -0.06 -7.37
CA MET A 282 -18.07 0.48 -8.51
C MET A 282 -19.01 0.65 -9.72
N PRO A 283 -18.77 1.65 -10.59
CA PRO A 283 -19.53 1.80 -11.82
C PRO A 283 -18.99 0.87 -12.90
N THR A 284 -19.80 0.60 -13.93
CA THR A 284 -19.39 -0.27 -15.05
C THR A 284 -18.28 0.34 -15.90
N THR A 285 -18.18 1.67 -15.90
CA THR A 285 -17.25 2.52 -16.64
C THR A 285 -15.85 2.63 -16.04
N LEU A 286 -15.64 2.16 -14.80
CA LEU A 286 -14.35 2.28 -14.11
C LEU A 286 -13.26 1.46 -14.81
N THR A 287 -12.12 2.10 -15.10
CA THR A 287 -10.95 1.45 -15.71
C THR A 287 -9.73 1.45 -14.80
N SER A 288 -9.63 2.37 -13.83
CA SER A 288 -8.44 2.50 -13.00
C SER A 288 -8.75 2.95 -11.57
N ILE A 289 -7.97 2.47 -10.61
CA ILE A 289 -7.97 2.93 -9.22
C ILE A 289 -6.61 3.57 -8.92
N GLY A 290 -6.62 4.84 -8.54
CA GLY A 290 -5.43 5.64 -8.30
C GLY A 290 -4.69 5.30 -7.00
N ASN A 291 -3.55 5.95 -6.81
CA ASN A 291 -2.67 5.72 -5.67
C ASN A 291 -3.36 6.04 -4.34
N MET A 292 -3.19 5.18 -3.34
CA MET A 292 -3.74 5.34 -1.99
C MET A 292 -5.26 5.57 -1.94
N ALA A 293 -6.01 5.26 -3.02
CA ALA A 293 -7.41 5.64 -3.18
C ALA A 293 -8.33 5.18 -2.04
N PHE A 294 -8.06 4.02 -1.44
CA PHE A 294 -8.79 3.42 -0.32
C PHE A 294 -7.86 3.05 0.85
N LYS A 295 -6.69 3.70 0.96
CA LYS A 295 -5.71 3.38 2.00
C LYS A 295 -6.29 3.63 3.40
N ASP A 296 -5.98 2.73 4.33
CA ASP A 296 -6.40 2.73 5.74
C ASP A 296 -7.94 2.70 5.94
N ASN A 297 -8.67 2.03 5.02
CA ASN A 297 -10.09 1.72 5.14
C ASN A 297 -10.31 0.36 5.81
N ASN A 298 -10.01 0.29 7.10
CA ASN A 298 -9.89 -0.97 7.84
C ASN A 298 -11.20 -1.79 7.91
N LYS A 299 -12.37 -1.19 7.73
CA LYS A 299 -13.69 -1.86 7.72
C LYS A 299 -14.18 -2.27 6.34
N LEU A 300 -13.47 -1.91 5.27
CA LEU A 300 -13.86 -2.25 3.91
C LEU A 300 -13.82 -3.77 3.74
N SER A 301 -14.98 -4.36 3.50
CA SER A 301 -15.14 -5.82 3.37
C SER A 301 -15.91 -6.22 2.12
N LYS A 302 -16.77 -5.32 1.61
CA LYS A 302 -17.55 -5.53 0.40
C LYS A 302 -17.06 -4.62 -0.70
N ILE A 303 -16.20 -5.17 -1.54
CA ILE A 303 -15.72 -4.53 -2.75
C ILE A 303 -15.85 -5.51 -3.92
N HIS A 304 -16.50 -5.05 -4.99
CA HIS A 304 -16.67 -5.80 -6.22
C HIS A 304 -16.05 -5.00 -7.35
N PHE A 305 -14.95 -5.50 -7.92
CA PHE A 305 -14.31 -4.89 -9.07
C PHE A 305 -15.14 -5.14 -10.33
N ASN A 306 -15.32 -4.12 -11.16
CA ASN A 306 -16.07 -4.23 -12.41
C ASN A 306 -15.23 -4.90 -13.50
N ASN A 307 -15.88 -5.43 -14.53
CA ASN A 307 -15.22 -6.18 -15.61
C ASN A 307 -14.38 -5.33 -16.58
N SER A 308 -14.31 -4.00 -16.38
CA SER A 308 -13.52 -3.08 -17.22
C SER A 308 -12.27 -2.56 -16.50
N LEU A 309 -12.06 -2.91 -15.22
CA LEU A 309 -10.90 -2.46 -14.44
C LEU A 309 -9.60 -3.00 -15.04
N MET A 310 -8.66 -2.12 -15.36
CA MET A 310 -7.38 -2.43 -16.00
C MET A 310 -6.19 -2.23 -15.05
N SER A 311 -6.26 -1.30 -14.09
CA SER A 311 -5.14 -1.00 -13.19
C SER A 311 -5.56 -0.68 -11.75
N ILE A 312 -4.70 -1.06 -10.81
CA ILE A 312 -4.80 -0.73 -9.38
C ILE A 312 -3.48 -0.09 -8.94
N GLY A 313 -3.53 1.14 -8.43
CA GLY A 313 -2.35 1.96 -8.14
C GLY A 313 -1.61 1.63 -6.84
N LEU A 314 -0.50 2.35 -6.62
CA LEU A 314 0.37 2.26 -5.46
C LEU A 314 -0.43 2.38 -4.15
N GLN A 315 -0.28 1.42 -3.24
CA GLN A 315 -0.89 1.43 -1.89
C GLN A 315 -2.42 1.62 -1.87
N SER A 316 -3.13 1.38 -2.97
CA SER A 316 -4.54 1.76 -3.11
C SER A 316 -5.47 1.16 -2.06
N PHE A 317 -5.19 -0.04 -1.56
CA PHE A 317 -5.92 -0.76 -0.51
C PHE A 317 -5.02 -1.10 0.69
N MET A 318 -3.87 -0.41 0.85
CA MET A 318 -3.00 -0.64 2.00
C MET A 318 -3.79 -0.46 3.30
N GLY A 319 -3.71 -1.44 4.21
CA GLY A 319 -4.43 -1.38 5.50
C GLY A 319 -5.92 -1.72 5.44
N CYS A 320 -6.46 -2.18 4.31
CA CYS A 320 -7.84 -2.69 4.23
C CYS A 320 -7.99 -4.07 4.90
N GLU A 321 -7.89 -4.09 6.23
CA GLU A 321 -7.77 -5.31 7.02
C GLU A 321 -9.02 -6.22 6.98
N SER A 322 -10.20 -5.71 6.62
CA SER A 322 -11.46 -6.49 6.63
C SER A 322 -11.80 -7.19 5.30
N ILE A 323 -11.00 -7.02 4.24
CA ILE A 323 -11.24 -7.70 2.97
C ILE A 323 -10.92 -9.19 3.12
N GLU A 324 -11.93 -10.05 2.97
CA GLU A 324 -11.75 -11.51 3.07
C GLU A 324 -11.45 -12.19 1.74
N ARG A 325 -11.89 -11.60 0.62
CA ARG A 325 -11.79 -12.19 -0.71
C ARG A 325 -11.53 -11.11 -1.75
N LEU A 326 -10.58 -11.38 -2.63
CA LEU A 326 -10.25 -10.54 -3.78
C LEU A 326 -10.57 -11.30 -5.06
N ASP A 327 -11.61 -10.89 -5.77
CA ASP A 327 -11.98 -11.41 -7.08
C ASP A 327 -11.63 -10.37 -8.15
N PHE A 328 -10.50 -10.56 -8.82
CA PHE A 328 -10.05 -9.64 -9.86
C PHE A 328 -10.64 -9.98 -11.23
N PRO A 329 -11.05 -8.99 -12.03
CA PRO A 329 -11.64 -9.22 -13.36
C PRO A 329 -10.57 -9.62 -14.38
N ASN A 330 -10.99 -10.29 -15.46
CA ASN A 330 -10.09 -10.70 -16.54
C ASN A 330 -9.45 -9.52 -17.29
N SER A 331 -10.01 -8.31 -17.17
CA SER A 331 -9.47 -7.08 -17.75
C SER A 331 -8.29 -6.50 -16.99
N LEU A 332 -8.08 -6.90 -15.72
CA LEU A 332 -7.05 -6.31 -14.87
C LEU A 332 -5.67 -6.71 -15.40
N GLU A 333 -4.84 -5.71 -15.69
CA GLU A 333 -3.49 -5.91 -16.23
C GLU A 333 -2.40 -5.70 -15.18
N GLU A 334 -2.60 -4.79 -14.23
CA GLU A 334 -1.57 -4.36 -13.27
C GLU A 334 -2.10 -4.18 -11.85
N ILE A 335 -1.35 -4.72 -10.89
CA ILE A 335 -1.48 -4.42 -9.46
C ILE A 335 -0.21 -3.71 -9.01
N GLY A 336 -0.32 -2.45 -8.60
CA GLY A 336 0.79 -1.61 -8.21
C GLY A 336 1.45 -2.00 -6.88
N ASN A 337 2.58 -1.35 -6.58
CA ASN A 337 3.37 -1.61 -5.38
C ASN A 337 2.53 -1.41 -4.12
N GLU A 338 2.72 -2.29 -3.13
CA GLU A 338 2.05 -2.26 -1.83
C GLU A 338 0.51 -2.16 -1.87
N ALA A 339 -0.13 -2.42 -3.04
CA ALA A 339 -1.54 -2.12 -3.27
C ALA A 339 -2.47 -2.76 -2.22
N PHE A 340 -2.19 -3.98 -1.78
CA PHE A 340 -2.93 -4.73 -0.77
C PHE A 340 -2.09 -5.04 0.47
N ARG A 341 -1.05 -4.23 0.75
CA ARG A 341 -0.22 -4.40 1.94
C ARG A 341 -1.08 -4.36 3.21
N ASN A 342 -0.83 -5.28 4.15
CA ASN A 342 -1.58 -5.42 5.39
C ASN A 342 -3.09 -5.72 5.23
N CYS A 343 -3.54 -6.32 4.12
CA CYS A 343 -4.91 -6.86 4.02
C CYS A 343 -5.04 -8.21 4.77
N LYS A 344 -4.81 -8.18 6.08
CA LYS A 344 -4.50 -9.36 6.92
C LYS A 344 -5.57 -10.46 6.93
N ASN A 345 -6.84 -10.13 6.68
CA ASN A 345 -7.93 -11.11 6.67
C ASN A 345 -8.25 -11.67 5.27
N THR A 346 -7.49 -11.32 4.22
CA THR A 346 -7.71 -11.87 2.89
C THR A 346 -7.38 -13.37 2.90
N LYS A 347 -8.39 -14.21 2.69
CA LYS A 347 -8.31 -15.68 2.70
C LYS A 347 -8.16 -16.26 1.30
N ALA A 348 -8.72 -15.58 0.30
CA ALA A 348 -8.76 -16.06 -1.07
C ALA A 348 -8.49 -14.93 -2.07
N ILE A 349 -7.66 -15.22 -3.06
CA ILE A 349 -7.38 -14.35 -4.19
C ILE A 349 -7.65 -15.12 -5.48
N ASN A 350 -8.48 -14.53 -6.35
CA ASN A 350 -8.70 -15.02 -7.70
C ASN A 350 -8.20 -13.96 -8.68
N PHE A 351 -7.06 -14.24 -9.32
CA PHE A 351 -6.54 -13.38 -10.36
C PHE A 351 -7.29 -13.61 -11.67
N GLY A 352 -7.61 -12.51 -12.37
CA GLY A 352 -8.13 -12.56 -13.72
C GLY A 352 -7.05 -12.97 -14.74
N THR A 353 -7.47 -13.50 -15.88
CA THR A 353 -6.55 -14.03 -16.90
C THR A 353 -5.69 -12.98 -17.61
N GLY A 354 -6.08 -11.69 -17.55
CA GLY A 354 -5.36 -10.58 -18.18
C GLY A 354 -4.20 -10.01 -17.37
N LEU A 355 -4.00 -10.47 -16.13
CA LEU A 355 -3.01 -9.89 -15.22
C LEU A 355 -1.58 -10.12 -15.74
N LYS A 356 -0.83 -9.03 -15.91
CA LYS A 356 0.54 -9.02 -16.45
C LYS A 356 1.59 -8.79 -15.34
N SER A 357 1.30 -7.95 -14.35
CA SER A 357 2.26 -7.61 -13.30
C SER A 357 1.64 -7.51 -11.90
N ILE A 358 2.42 -7.93 -10.91
CA ILE A 358 2.18 -7.69 -9.48
C ILE A 358 3.41 -6.98 -8.93
N GLY A 359 3.22 -5.76 -8.42
CA GLY A 359 4.27 -4.87 -7.95
C GLY A 359 4.91 -5.26 -6.63
N GLU A 360 5.96 -4.52 -6.28
CA GLU A 360 6.76 -4.71 -5.06
C GLU A 360 5.86 -4.69 -3.82
N LEU A 361 6.01 -5.70 -2.95
CA LEU A 361 5.28 -5.79 -1.68
C LEU A 361 3.75 -5.71 -1.80
N ALA A 362 3.16 -5.96 -2.99
CA ALA A 362 1.74 -5.76 -3.27
C ALA A 362 0.81 -6.45 -2.25
N PHE A 363 1.13 -7.66 -1.82
CA PHE A 363 0.40 -8.43 -0.80
C PHE A 363 1.22 -8.65 0.48
N PHE A 364 2.20 -7.80 0.77
CA PHE A 364 3.00 -7.91 2.00
C PHE A 364 2.12 -7.97 3.26
N HIS A 365 2.45 -8.86 4.22
CA HIS A 365 1.70 -9.07 5.48
C HIS A 365 0.24 -9.53 5.32
N ASN A 366 -0.08 -10.22 4.23
CA ASN A 366 -1.38 -10.87 4.08
C ASN A 366 -1.37 -12.26 4.75
N ASN A 367 -1.71 -12.27 6.04
CA ASN A 367 -1.47 -13.44 6.90
C ASN A 367 -2.49 -14.59 6.75
N SER A 368 -3.62 -14.36 6.10
CA SER A 368 -4.73 -15.34 6.02
C SER A 368 -4.82 -16.09 4.68
N ILE A 369 -4.02 -15.72 3.67
CA ILE A 369 -4.03 -16.38 2.37
C ILE A 369 -3.41 -17.77 2.54
N GLU A 370 -4.12 -18.84 2.20
CA GLU A 370 -3.57 -20.21 2.30
C GLU A 370 -2.98 -20.73 0.98
N LYS A 371 -3.53 -20.29 -0.16
CA LYS A 371 -3.10 -20.70 -1.49
C LYS A 371 -3.13 -19.55 -2.47
N VAL A 372 -2.11 -19.47 -3.33
CA VAL A 372 -2.04 -18.52 -4.46
C VAL A 372 -1.94 -19.30 -5.76
N THR A 373 -2.75 -18.95 -6.77
CA THR A 373 -2.71 -19.55 -8.12
C THR A 373 -2.53 -18.46 -9.15
N PHE A 374 -1.45 -18.53 -9.93
CA PHE A 374 -1.11 -17.51 -10.91
C PHE A 374 -1.77 -17.78 -12.28
N PRO A 375 -2.26 -16.74 -12.99
CA PRO A 375 -2.78 -16.90 -14.35
C PRO A 375 -1.61 -17.12 -15.33
N GLU A 376 -1.84 -17.86 -16.42
CA GLU A 376 -0.77 -18.20 -17.38
C GLU A 376 -0.10 -16.97 -18.01
N GLY A 377 -0.86 -15.88 -18.20
CA GLY A 377 -0.41 -14.64 -18.83
C GLY A 377 0.44 -13.71 -17.95
N ILE A 378 0.66 -14.04 -16.67
CA ILE A 378 1.48 -13.23 -15.77
C ILE A 378 2.92 -13.14 -16.28
N MET A 379 3.45 -11.92 -16.36
CA MET A 379 4.78 -11.64 -16.89
C MET A 379 5.78 -11.35 -15.78
N VAL A 380 5.38 -10.66 -14.70
CA VAL A 380 6.28 -10.26 -13.61
C VAL A 380 5.58 -10.40 -12.26
N VAL A 381 6.29 -10.97 -11.29
CA VAL A 381 5.94 -10.91 -9.87
C VAL A 381 7.15 -10.34 -9.14
N ASP A 382 6.99 -9.10 -8.68
CA ASP A 382 8.10 -8.28 -8.20
C ASP A 382 8.56 -8.67 -6.77
N TYR A 383 9.63 -8.02 -6.31
CA TYR A 383 10.26 -8.24 -5.02
C TYR A 383 9.23 -8.27 -3.88
N GLY A 384 9.26 -9.38 -3.14
CA GLY A 384 8.44 -9.56 -1.95
C GLY A 384 6.94 -9.36 -2.18
N ALA A 385 6.42 -9.54 -3.40
CA ALA A 385 5.00 -9.34 -3.69
C ALA A 385 4.08 -10.10 -2.71
N PHE A 386 4.50 -11.26 -2.20
CA PHE A 386 3.81 -12.05 -1.18
C PHE A 386 4.67 -12.22 0.09
N ALA A 387 5.61 -11.31 0.34
CA ALA A 387 6.50 -11.44 1.47
C ALA A 387 5.75 -11.40 2.81
N GLU A 388 6.18 -12.24 3.73
CA GLU A 388 5.59 -12.42 5.06
C GLU A 388 4.08 -12.71 5.04
N CYS A 389 3.58 -13.32 3.96
CA CYS A 389 2.26 -13.95 3.93
C CYS A 389 2.32 -15.28 4.68
N ILE A 390 2.35 -15.21 6.01
CA ILE A 390 2.63 -16.36 6.89
C ILE A 390 1.59 -17.50 6.80
N GLY A 391 0.44 -17.27 6.15
CA GLY A 391 -0.61 -18.27 5.95
C GLY A 391 -0.40 -19.13 4.70
N ILE A 392 0.42 -18.70 3.73
CA ILE A 392 0.51 -19.38 2.43
C ILE A 392 1.17 -20.74 2.63
N LYS A 393 0.42 -21.80 2.33
CA LYS A 393 0.88 -23.20 2.36
C LYS A 393 1.25 -23.70 0.97
N GLU A 394 0.56 -23.21 -0.06
CA GLU A 394 0.71 -23.70 -1.43
C GLU A 394 0.76 -22.53 -2.44
N VAL A 395 1.72 -22.60 -3.36
CA VAL A 395 1.77 -21.74 -4.54
C VAL A 395 1.63 -22.59 -5.79
N GLU A 396 0.70 -22.22 -6.66
CA GLU A 396 0.48 -22.86 -7.96
C GLU A 396 0.93 -21.92 -9.08
N LEU A 397 2.11 -22.19 -9.64
CA LEU A 397 2.58 -21.53 -10.86
C LEU A 397 1.97 -22.19 -12.10
N GLY A 398 1.68 -23.49 -12.08
CA GLY A 398 1.15 -24.21 -13.25
C GLY A 398 2.00 -23.95 -14.50
N LYS A 399 1.37 -23.39 -15.55
CA LYS A 399 2.03 -23.00 -16.81
C LYS A 399 2.56 -21.56 -16.82
N ALA A 400 2.29 -20.77 -15.78
CA ALA A 400 2.74 -19.39 -15.66
C ALA A 400 4.27 -19.29 -15.63
N GLN A 401 4.83 -18.32 -16.34
CA GLN A 401 6.28 -18.14 -16.48
C GLN A 401 6.73 -16.71 -16.12
N PRO A 402 6.26 -16.14 -14.99
CA PRO A 402 6.63 -14.78 -14.64
C PRO A 402 8.13 -14.66 -14.43
N GLU A 403 8.70 -13.49 -14.63
CA GLU A 403 9.94 -13.12 -13.95
C GLU A 403 9.66 -12.98 -12.45
N LEU A 404 10.31 -13.82 -11.65
CA LEU A 404 10.27 -13.75 -10.19
C LEU A 404 11.45 -12.89 -9.74
N ILE A 405 11.17 -11.65 -9.33
CA ILE A 405 12.21 -10.73 -8.86
C ILE A 405 12.45 -11.00 -7.38
N GLN A 406 13.69 -11.35 -7.02
CA GLN A 406 14.16 -11.53 -5.63
C GLN A 406 13.15 -12.26 -4.71
N ASN A 407 12.84 -13.51 -5.05
CA ASN A 407 11.90 -14.41 -4.35
C ASN A 407 10.66 -13.69 -3.75
N PRO A 408 9.53 -13.66 -4.48
CA PRO A 408 8.34 -12.95 -4.01
C PRO A 408 7.67 -13.60 -2.77
N PHE A 409 8.09 -14.80 -2.37
CA PHE A 409 7.54 -15.57 -1.24
C PHE A 409 8.39 -15.47 0.03
N LEU A 410 9.30 -14.50 0.10
CA LEU A 410 10.15 -14.21 1.25
C LEU A 410 9.37 -14.26 2.57
N GLY A 411 9.73 -15.14 3.51
CA GLY A 411 9.08 -15.19 4.83
C GLY A 411 7.66 -15.77 4.84
N CYS A 412 7.22 -16.46 3.78
CA CYS A 412 6.02 -17.31 3.82
C CYS A 412 6.30 -18.56 4.69
N LEU A 413 6.29 -18.39 6.01
CA LEU A 413 6.75 -19.41 6.96
C LEU A 413 5.93 -20.71 6.95
N ALA A 414 4.69 -20.68 6.45
CA ALA A 414 3.85 -21.86 6.29
C ALA A 414 3.99 -22.54 4.92
N LEU A 415 4.84 -22.04 4.01
CA LEU A 415 4.94 -22.55 2.64
C LEU A 415 5.49 -23.98 2.64
N GLU A 416 4.66 -24.94 2.23
CA GLU A 416 4.99 -26.37 2.20
C GLU A 416 5.50 -26.80 0.83
N LYS A 417 4.90 -26.25 -0.23
CA LYS A 417 5.20 -26.65 -1.61
C LYS A 417 4.89 -25.54 -2.62
N ILE A 418 5.59 -25.62 -3.74
CA ILE A 418 5.31 -24.86 -4.96
C ILE A 418 5.06 -25.89 -6.06
N ASN A 419 3.97 -25.74 -6.81
CA ASN A 419 3.61 -26.62 -7.91
C ASN A 419 3.89 -25.94 -9.26
N VAL A 420 4.48 -26.70 -10.18
CA VAL A 420 4.76 -26.28 -11.55
C VAL A 420 4.31 -27.40 -12.50
N SER A 421 3.67 -27.03 -13.61
CA SER A 421 3.25 -28.00 -14.64
C SER A 421 4.44 -28.51 -15.44
N ASP A 422 4.40 -29.77 -15.90
CA ASP A 422 5.40 -30.32 -16.83
C ASP A 422 5.53 -29.51 -18.13
N ASP A 423 4.45 -28.85 -18.56
CA ASP A 423 4.40 -27.98 -19.74
C ASP A 423 5.09 -26.62 -19.50
N ASN A 424 5.43 -26.28 -18.25
CA ASN A 424 6.15 -25.04 -17.95
C ASN A 424 7.56 -25.10 -18.54
N GLN A 425 7.94 -24.08 -19.32
CA GLN A 425 9.22 -24.05 -20.02
C GLN A 425 10.33 -23.30 -19.26
N LYS A 426 9.99 -22.61 -18.16
CA LYS A 426 10.92 -21.77 -17.39
C LYS A 426 11.25 -22.34 -16.02
N TYR A 427 10.25 -22.90 -15.35
CA TYR A 427 10.36 -23.44 -14.00
C TYR A 427 10.14 -24.94 -13.97
N ALA A 428 10.64 -25.58 -12.92
CA ALA A 428 10.35 -26.95 -12.57
C ALA A 428 10.34 -27.10 -11.05
N THR A 429 9.73 -28.17 -10.57
CA THR A 429 9.73 -28.51 -9.14
C THR A 429 10.28 -29.91 -8.95
N GLU A 430 11.19 -30.06 -8.00
CA GLU A 430 11.70 -31.37 -7.56
C GLU A 430 11.69 -31.38 -6.05
N ASP A 431 11.05 -32.41 -5.48
CA ASP A 431 10.89 -32.55 -4.03
C ASP A 431 10.26 -31.29 -3.38
N ASP A 432 9.23 -30.74 -4.03
CA ASP A 432 8.50 -29.51 -3.63
C ASP A 432 9.33 -28.20 -3.68
N VAL A 433 10.59 -28.24 -4.12
CA VAL A 433 11.49 -27.09 -4.23
C VAL A 433 11.41 -26.51 -5.65
N LEU A 434 11.40 -25.18 -5.78
CA LEU A 434 11.32 -24.48 -7.06
C LEU A 434 12.69 -24.27 -7.70
N TYR A 435 12.84 -24.75 -8.93
CA TYR A 435 14.04 -24.62 -9.76
C TYR A 435 13.75 -23.96 -11.11
N SER A 436 14.81 -23.58 -11.83
CA SER A 436 14.76 -23.41 -13.28
C SER A 436 14.41 -24.73 -13.97
N LYS A 437 13.90 -24.67 -15.21
CA LYS A 437 13.51 -25.86 -15.98
C LYS A 437 14.65 -26.86 -16.21
N ASP A 438 15.87 -26.37 -16.32
CA ASP A 438 17.09 -27.16 -16.47
C ASP A 438 17.73 -27.58 -15.12
N PHE A 439 17.07 -27.26 -14.00
CA PHE A 439 17.49 -27.52 -12.62
C PHE A 439 18.80 -26.83 -12.18
N THR A 440 19.38 -25.97 -13.01
CA THR A 440 20.66 -25.29 -12.70
C THR A 440 20.54 -24.18 -11.66
N LYS A 441 19.32 -23.66 -11.42
CA LYS A 441 19.05 -22.59 -10.45
C LYS A 441 17.96 -23.01 -9.48
N LEU A 442 18.17 -22.77 -8.18
CA LEU A 442 17.17 -22.94 -7.13
C LEU A 442 16.62 -21.56 -6.74
N TYR A 443 15.32 -21.34 -6.92
CA TYR A 443 14.64 -20.06 -6.67
C TYR A 443 14.02 -19.96 -5.29
N CYS A 444 13.41 -21.04 -4.80
CA CYS A 444 12.73 -21.03 -3.50
C CYS A 444 12.68 -22.42 -2.88
N TYR A 445 13.16 -22.52 -1.65
CA TYR A 445 12.97 -23.64 -0.76
C TYR A 445 11.80 -23.34 0.20
N PRO A 446 10.70 -24.12 0.18
CA PRO A 446 9.58 -23.88 1.07
C PRO A 446 9.93 -24.01 2.58
N ASN A 447 9.59 -23.00 3.37
CA ASN A 447 9.96 -22.89 4.79
C ASN A 447 9.38 -23.99 5.68
N ALA A 448 8.15 -24.43 5.42
CA ALA A 448 7.40 -25.36 6.26
C ALA A 448 7.65 -26.84 5.92
N ARG A 449 8.61 -27.14 5.05
CA ARG A 449 8.98 -28.54 4.75
C ARG A 449 9.34 -29.27 6.04
N THR A 450 8.82 -30.48 6.17
CA THR A 450 9.04 -31.37 7.32
C THR A 450 10.39 -32.06 7.27
N LYS A 451 10.98 -32.19 6.07
CA LYS A 451 12.32 -32.75 5.88
C LYS A 451 13.36 -31.83 6.51
N THR A 452 14.20 -32.41 7.36
CA THR A 452 15.32 -31.72 8.00
C THR A 452 16.60 -31.80 7.17
N THR A 453 16.58 -32.53 6.05
CA THR A 453 17.71 -32.68 5.14
C THR A 453 17.30 -32.27 3.74
N PHE A 454 18.24 -31.68 3.01
CA PHE A 454 18.08 -31.32 1.60
C PHE A 454 19.28 -31.81 0.80
N VAL A 455 19.01 -32.55 -0.28
CA VAL A 455 20.01 -33.00 -1.24
C VAL A 455 19.66 -32.35 -2.57
N ALA A 456 20.53 -31.45 -3.04
CA ALA A 456 20.38 -30.84 -4.34
C ALA A 456 20.61 -31.87 -5.45
N ASN A 457 19.87 -31.76 -6.56
CA ASN A 457 20.18 -32.53 -7.76
C ASN A 457 21.56 -32.16 -8.32
N ASP A 458 22.13 -33.08 -9.11
CA ASP A 458 23.48 -32.91 -9.66
C ASP A 458 23.60 -31.80 -10.71
N ALA A 459 22.48 -31.24 -11.21
CA ALA A 459 22.51 -30.15 -12.18
C ALA A 459 22.61 -28.76 -11.52
N LEU A 460 22.31 -28.63 -10.22
CA LEU A 460 22.30 -27.33 -9.53
C LEU A 460 23.67 -26.63 -9.62
N VAL A 461 23.66 -25.39 -10.10
CA VAL A 461 24.83 -24.50 -10.24
C VAL A 461 24.71 -23.31 -9.30
N LYS A 462 23.52 -22.71 -9.19
CA LYS A 462 23.27 -21.47 -8.46
C LYS A 462 22.10 -21.59 -7.48
N VAL A 463 22.30 -21.09 -6.27
CA VAL A 463 21.21 -20.77 -5.34
C VAL A 463 20.89 -19.29 -5.49
N GLU A 464 19.68 -18.94 -5.90
CA GLU A 464 19.28 -17.54 -6.15
C GLU A 464 19.01 -16.78 -4.84
N ASP A 465 18.76 -15.47 -4.99
CA ASP A 465 18.53 -14.54 -3.89
C ASP A 465 17.48 -15.06 -2.90
N VAL A 466 17.83 -15.02 -1.61
CA VAL A 466 16.96 -15.34 -0.46
C VAL A 466 16.20 -16.67 -0.57
N ALA A 467 16.75 -17.65 -1.32
CA ALA A 467 16.06 -18.87 -1.66
C ALA A 467 15.76 -19.81 -0.46
N PHE A 468 16.58 -19.80 0.59
CA PHE A 468 16.37 -20.54 1.84
C PHE A 468 16.03 -19.62 3.02
N TRP A 469 15.55 -18.41 2.76
CA TRP A 469 15.27 -17.43 3.81
C TRP A 469 14.53 -18.03 5.00
N PHE A 470 15.13 -17.97 6.18
CA PHE A 470 14.54 -18.39 7.46
C PHE A 470 14.07 -19.85 7.52
N CYS A 471 14.73 -20.76 6.80
CA CYS A 471 14.44 -22.20 6.82
C CYS A 471 14.88 -22.87 8.13
N LYS A 472 14.13 -22.63 9.21
CA LYS A 472 14.47 -23.10 10.56
C LYS A 472 14.36 -24.61 10.77
N ASN A 473 13.65 -25.34 9.93
CA ASN A 473 13.54 -26.80 10.03
C ASN A 473 14.75 -27.53 9.41
N LEU A 474 15.50 -26.87 8.54
CA LEU A 474 16.59 -27.46 7.79
C LEU A 474 17.85 -27.61 8.67
N LYS A 475 18.43 -28.82 8.69
CA LYS A 475 19.58 -29.18 9.51
C LYS A 475 20.79 -29.60 8.67
N GLU A 476 20.56 -30.28 7.55
CA GLU A 476 21.63 -30.76 6.68
C GLU A 476 21.38 -30.39 5.23
N ILE A 477 22.43 -29.94 4.53
CA ILE A 477 22.40 -29.67 3.09
C ILE A 477 23.52 -30.43 2.39
N GLU A 478 23.21 -31.07 1.27
CA GLU A 478 24.18 -31.62 0.33
C GLU A 478 24.04 -30.90 -1.02
N PHE A 479 25.08 -30.17 -1.42
CA PHE A 479 25.11 -29.44 -2.68
C PHE A 479 25.63 -30.31 -3.84
N SER A 480 25.20 -29.93 -5.03
CA SER A 480 25.63 -30.47 -6.32
C SER A 480 27.14 -30.41 -6.53
N PRO A 481 27.74 -31.34 -7.31
CA PRO A 481 29.11 -31.21 -7.81
C PRO A 481 29.32 -29.99 -8.72
N ASN A 482 28.26 -29.40 -9.26
CA ASN A 482 28.31 -28.24 -10.15
C ASN A 482 28.03 -26.90 -9.44
N PHE A 483 27.86 -26.89 -8.12
CA PHE A 483 27.50 -25.70 -7.36
C PHE A 483 28.66 -24.69 -7.29
N THR A 484 28.47 -23.50 -7.86
CA THR A 484 29.54 -22.49 -7.98
C THR A 484 29.17 -21.09 -7.49
N THR A 485 27.88 -20.75 -7.42
CA THR A 485 27.45 -19.35 -7.19
C THR A 485 26.24 -19.24 -6.26
N MET A 486 26.18 -18.17 -5.49
CA MET A 486 25.11 -17.82 -4.56
C MET A 486 24.62 -16.39 -4.85
N GLY A 487 23.30 -16.20 -4.81
CA GLY A 487 22.68 -14.88 -4.84
C GLY A 487 22.82 -14.14 -3.50
N MET A 488 22.05 -13.07 -3.35
CA MET A 488 21.99 -12.27 -2.13
C MET A 488 21.31 -13.05 -0.99
N ARG A 489 21.99 -13.16 0.15
CA ARG A 489 21.47 -13.68 1.44
C ARG A 489 20.68 -15.01 1.36
N PRO A 490 21.13 -16.02 0.59
CA PRO A 490 20.34 -17.22 0.33
C PRO A 490 20.00 -18.01 1.59
N PHE A 491 20.87 -18.03 2.61
CA PHE A 491 20.68 -18.81 3.85
C PHE A 491 20.41 -17.93 5.08
N TRP A 492 19.93 -16.70 4.89
CA TRP A 492 19.66 -15.81 6.02
C TRP A 492 18.73 -16.47 7.05
N GLY A 493 19.13 -16.49 8.31
CA GLY A 493 18.30 -17.02 9.40
C GLY A 493 18.18 -18.56 9.45
N CYS A 494 18.99 -19.30 8.68
CA CYS A 494 19.05 -20.76 8.70
C CYS A 494 19.91 -21.35 9.84
N GLY A 495 19.83 -20.77 11.04
CA GLY A 495 20.78 -21.07 12.14
C GLY A 495 20.76 -22.50 12.71
N ASN A 496 19.86 -23.37 12.25
CA ASN A 496 19.75 -24.76 12.69
C ASN A 496 20.52 -25.74 11.79
N ILE A 497 21.09 -25.27 10.67
CA ILE A 497 21.95 -26.08 9.82
C ILE A 497 23.23 -26.43 10.58
N ASN A 498 23.47 -27.71 10.79
CA ASN A 498 24.63 -28.22 11.52
C ASN A 498 25.59 -29.05 10.64
N LYS A 499 25.18 -29.38 9.40
CA LYS A 499 26.03 -30.05 8.42
C LYS A 499 25.78 -29.54 7.01
N ILE A 500 26.85 -29.20 6.29
CA ILE A 500 26.83 -28.93 4.86
C ILE A 500 27.84 -29.84 4.17
N THR A 501 27.44 -30.45 3.06
CA THR A 501 28.31 -31.25 2.18
C THR A 501 28.41 -30.56 0.83
N VAL A 502 29.63 -30.29 0.37
CA VAL A 502 29.90 -29.74 -0.97
C VAL A 502 30.75 -30.73 -1.74
N LYS A 503 30.42 -30.96 -3.02
CA LYS A 503 31.09 -31.96 -3.89
C LYS A 503 32.11 -31.35 -4.86
N THR A 504 32.27 -30.04 -4.89
CA THR A 504 33.27 -29.33 -5.70
C THR A 504 34.51 -28.99 -4.88
N ALA A 505 35.69 -28.97 -5.52
CA ALA A 505 36.94 -28.57 -4.88
C ALA A 505 37.12 -27.04 -4.81
N THR A 506 36.33 -26.29 -5.60
CA THR A 506 36.34 -24.83 -5.65
C THR A 506 35.13 -24.31 -4.88
N PRO A 507 35.31 -23.49 -3.82
CA PRO A 507 34.20 -22.93 -3.06
C PRO A 507 33.28 -22.08 -3.93
N ALA A 508 31.97 -22.19 -3.71
CA ALA A 508 31.00 -21.30 -4.34
C ALA A 508 31.13 -19.88 -3.78
N VAL A 509 30.96 -18.86 -4.63
CA VAL A 509 31.08 -17.44 -4.27
C VAL A 509 29.73 -16.74 -4.33
N THR A 510 29.57 -15.63 -3.60
CA THR A 510 28.37 -14.77 -3.72
C THR A 510 28.52 -13.76 -4.86
N ASP A 511 27.43 -13.48 -5.56
CA ASP A 511 27.33 -12.43 -6.59
C ASP A 511 27.37 -11.01 -5.98
N PHE A 512 27.21 -10.89 -4.66
CA PHE A 512 27.10 -9.63 -3.93
C PHE A 512 28.16 -9.53 -2.82
N ASN A 513 28.45 -8.31 -2.37
CA ASN A 513 29.32 -8.11 -1.21
C ASN A 513 28.53 -8.27 0.10
N ASP A 514 28.03 -9.49 0.35
CA ASP A 514 27.22 -9.85 1.51
C ASP A 514 27.73 -11.15 2.17
N ASN A 515 27.17 -11.49 3.33
CA ASN A 515 27.41 -12.77 3.96
C ASN A 515 26.22 -13.73 3.67
N PRO A 516 26.40 -14.75 2.82
CA PRO A 516 25.31 -15.64 2.43
C PRO A 516 24.74 -16.47 3.59
N PHE A 517 25.46 -16.58 4.72
CA PHE A 517 25.12 -17.38 5.90
C PHE A 517 24.77 -16.52 7.13
N GLU A 518 24.43 -15.25 6.94
CA GLU A 518 24.09 -14.33 8.03
C GLU A 518 22.85 -14.78 8.83
N SER A 519 22.76 -14.38 10.10
CA SER A 519 21.65 -14.73 10.99
C SER A 519 21.41 -13.68 12.07
N ASP A 520 20.20 -13.65 12.64
CA ASP A 520 19.77 -12.69 13.68
C ASP A 520 20.64 -12.69 14.95
N ASN A 521 21.43 -13.76 15.20
CA ASN A 521 22.37 -13.83 16.31
C ASN A 521 23.79 -13.51 15.83
N VAL A 522 24.45 -12.59 16.54
CA VAL A 522 25.83 -12.08 16.26
C VAL A 522 26.90 -13.19 16.25
N VAL A 523 26.58 -14.41 16.72
CA VAL A 523 27.43 -15.60 16.56
C VAL A 523 27.01 -16.37 15.32
N LEU A 524 27.84 -16.32 14.27
CA LEU A 524 27.65 -17.08 13.04
C LEU A 524 27.56 -18.59 13.37
N TRP A 525 26.41 -19.18 13.10
CA TRP A 525 26.13 -20.62 13.28
C TRP A 525 27.08 -21.50 12.45
N THR A 526 27.70 -20.93 11.42
CA THR A 526 28.72 -21.56 10.57
C THR A 526 29.86 -22.18 11.37
N SER A 527 30.32 -21.54 12.45
CA SER A 527 31.38 -22.07 13.34
C SER A 527 31.02 -23.37 14.06
N LYS A 528 29.73 -23.66 14.19
CA LYS A 528 29.19 -24.89 14.77
C LYS A 528 28.73 -25.89 13.70
N CYS A 529 28.73 -25.48 12.44
CA CYS A 529 28.32 -26.28 11.31
C CYS A 529 29.53 -27.06 10.76
N GLN A 530 29.37 -28.38 10.61
CA GLN A 530 30.35 -29.21 9.92
C GLN A 530 30.25 -28.98 8.41
N LEU A 531 31.34 -28.51 7.79
CA LEU A 531 31.45 -28.44 6.34
C LEU A 531 32.29 -29.62 5.83
N GLN A 532 31.67 -30.53 5.09
CA GLN A 532 32.32 -31.64 4.39
C GLN A 532 32.65 -31.23 2.96
N VAL A 533 33.93 -31.24 2.61
CA VAL A 533 34.45 -30.88 1.27
C VAL A 533 35.27 -32.03 0.68
N PRO A 534 35.53 -32.04 -0.65
CA PRO A 534 36.35 -33.08 -1.26
C PRO A 534 37.77 -33.10 -0.70
N TYR A 535 38.38 -34.29 -0.68
CA TYR A 535 39.78 -34.45 -0.29
C TYR A 535 40.72 -33.55 -1.11
N GLY A 536 41.65 -32.87 -0.43
CA GLY A 536 42.62 -31.95 -1.03
C GLY A 536 42.09 -30.54 -1.31
N SER A 537 40.85 -30.22 -0.92
CA SER A 537 40.23 -28.91 -1.18
C SER A 537 40.12 -28.00 0.05
N LYS A 538 40.41 -28.51 1.26
CA LYS A 538 40.24 -27.75 2.52
C LYS A 538 40.90 -26.39 2.51
N ALA A 539 42.12 -26.28 1.98
CA ALA A 539 42.86 -25.03 1.90
C ALA A 539 42.14 -23.96 1.06
N ASN A 540 41.40 -24.35 0.01
CA ASN A 540 40.62 -23.42 -0.81
C ASN A 540 39.45 -22.83 -0.01
N TYR A 541 38.77 -23.67 0.77
CA TYR A 541 37.64 -23.25 1.61
C TYR A 541 38.08 -22.37 2.78
N GLU A 542 39.20 -22.69 3.43
CA GLU A 542 39.79 -21.87 4.49
C GLU A 542 40.22 -20.48 4.00
N ALA A 543 40.62 -20.37 2.73
CA ALA A 543 40.98 -19.09 2.10
C ALA A 543 39.77 -18.28 1.61
N SER A 544 38.60 -18.89 1.45
CA SER A 544 37.40 -18.24 0.90
C SER A 544 36.77 -17.24 1.87
N GLN A 545 36.08 -16.22 1.34
CA GLN A 545 35.41 -15.23 2.19
C GLN A 545 34.18 -15.83 2.89
N GLU A 546 33.44 -16.66 2.18
CA GLU A 546 32.13 -17.19 2.53
C GLU A 546 32.22 -18.41 3.46
N TRP A 547 33.21 -19.29 3.26
CA TRP A 547 33.25 -20.60 3.92
C TRP A 547 34.30 -20.72 5.03
N LYS A 548 35.23 -19.76 5.16
CA LYS A 548 36.34 -19.83 6.14
C LYS A 548 35.92 -19.97 7.60
N THR A 549 34.67 -19.64 7.94
CA THR A 549 34.17 -19.67 9.32
C THR A 549 33.64 -21.05 9.73
N PHE A 550 33.51 -22.00 8.80
CA PHE A 550 32.97 -23.33 9.06
C PHE A 550 33.98 -24.28 9.72
N ASN A 551 33.48 -25.33 10.37
CA ASN A 551 34.31 -26.45 10.81
C ASN A 551 34.59 -27.39 9.61
N ILE A 552 35.68 -27.13 8.88
CA ILE A 552 35.99 -27.78 7.60
C ILE A 552 36.68 -29.13 7.81
N THR A 553 36.01 -30.18 7.31
CA THR A 553 36.50 -31.56 7.23
C THR A 553 36.54 -32.02 5.79
N GLU A 554 37.57 -32.78 5.43
CA GLU A 554 37.64 -33.43 4.12
C GLU A 554 37.02 -34.83 4.21
N THR A 555 36.29 -35.21 3.16
CA THR A 555 35.79 -36.58 3.03
C THR A 555 36.52 -37.27 1.89
N SER A 556 37.19 -38.38 2.20
CA SER A 556 37.76 -39.29 1.21
C SER A 556 36.62 -40.09 0.56
N GLY A 557 36.46 -39.96 -0.75
CA GLY A 557 35.43 -40.66 -1.52
C GLY A 557 35.66 -42.17 -1.67
N ILE A 558 36.39 -42.83 -0.77
CA ILE A 558 36.86 -44.21 -0.98
C ILE A 558 36.22 -45.18 0.01
N GLN A 559 35.41 -46.09 -0.54
CA GLN A 559 34.97 -47.29 0.18
C GLN A 559 36.12 -48.31 0.23
N ASN A 560 36.40 -48.87 1.41
CA ASN A 560 37.18 -50.10 1.52
C ASN A 560 36.51 -51.21 0.69
N VAL A 561 37.09 -51.57 -0.46
CA VAL A 561 36.59 -52.71 -1.26
C VAL A 561 37.36 -53.95 -0.83
N THR A 562 36.65 -54.95 -0.31
CA THR A 562 37.20 -56.29 -0.06
C THR A 562 36.88 -57.17 -1.27
N ALA A 563 37.89 -57.74 -1.92
CA ALA A 563 37.68 -58.75 -2.97
C ALA A 563 37.53 -60.15 -2.35
N ASP A 564 36.86 -61.07 -3.06
CA ASP A 564 36.58 -62.46 -2.61
C ASP A 564 37.82 -63.27 -2.17
N ASN A 565 39.01 -62.78 -2.48
CA ASN A 565 40.29 -63.43 -2.18
C ASN A 565 41.00 -62.86 -0.92
N GLY A 566 40.32 -62.02 -0.13
CA GLY A 566 40.88 -61.43 1.10
C GLY A 566 41.81 -60.22 0.89
N VAL A 567 42.04 -59.82 -0.37
CA VAL A 567 42.75 -58.57 -0.73
C VAL A 567 41.89 -57.38 -0.34
N ARG A 568 42.51 -56.43 0.35
CA ARG A 568 41.87 -55.18 0.78
C ARG A 568 42.43 -54.03 -0.03
N VAL A 569 41.54 -53.18 -0.55
CA VAL A 569 41.95 -51.94 -1.19
C VAL A 569 41.38 -50.77 -0.40
N SER A 570 42.28 -49.90 0.03
CA SER A 570 41.97 -48.59 0.57
C SER A 570 42.63 -47.53 -0.30
N ALA A 571 42.11 -46.31 -0.27
CA ALA A 571 42.83 -45.18 -0.81
C ALA A 571 42.65 -44.00 0.15
N GLU A 572 43.77 -43.39 0.49
CA GLU A 572 43.90 -42.29 1.43
C GLU A 572 45.10 -41.45 0.96
N ASP A 573 45.04 -40.14 1.12
CA ASP A 573 46.14 -39.24 0.76
C ASP A 573 46.66 -39.34 -0.67
N GLY A 574 45.77 -39.60 -1.64
CA GLY A 574 46.16 -39.75 -3.04
C GLY A 574 46.97 -41.01 -3.32
N ILE A 575 46.98 -41.96 -2.38
CA ILE A 575 47.65 -43.24 -2.45
C ILE A 575 46.59 -44.32 -2.31
N CYS A 576 46.47 -45.15 -3.34
CA CYS A 576 45.73 -46.39 -3.26
C CYS A 576 46.65 -47.49 -2.70
N THR A 577 46.31 -48.01 -1.53
CA THR A 577 47.00 -49.09 -0.84
C THR A 577 46.25 -50.39 -1.03
N ILE A 578 46.97 -51.40 -1.49
CA ILE A 578 46.47 -52.76 -1.72
C ILE A 578 47.16 -53.65 -0.70
N GLU A 579 46.40 -54.30 0.17
CA GLU A 579 46.90 -55.13 1.26
C GLU A 579 46.43 -56.58 1.13
N ASN A 580 47.11 -57.51 1.82
CA ASN A 580 46.87 -58.96 1.74
C ASN A 580 47.03 -59.54 0.32
N ILE A 581 47.96 -59.00 -0.46
CA ILE A 581 48.26 -59.53 -1.78
C ILE A 581 48.92 -60.91 -1.64
N PRO A 582 48.38 -61.96 -2.30
CA PRO A 582 49.01 -63.28 -2.30
C PRO A 582 50.43 -63.24 -2.88
N THR A 583 51.33 -64.07 -2.34
CA THR A 583 52.78 -64.00 -2.60
C THR A 583 53.20 -64.43 -4.01
N ASP A 584 52.28 -64.99 -4.80
CA ASP A 584 52.50 -65.35 -6.20
C ASP A 584 52.38 -64.16 -7.16
N TYR A 585 51.82 -63.03 -6.70
CA TYR A 585 51.74 -61.77 -7.43
C TYR A 585 52.98 -60.89 -7.21
N TYR A 586 53.49 -60.30 -8.28
CA TYR A 586 54.70 -59.46 -8.27
C TYR A 586 54.49 -58.05 -8.83
N LEU A 587 53.35 -57.76 -9.46
CA LEU A 587 53.04 -56.44 -10.01
C LEU A 587 51.58 -56.07 -9.74
N ALA A 588 51.35 -54.82 -9.35
CA ALA A 588 50.01 -54.23 -9.27
C ALA A 588 49.91 -53.07 -10.28
N GLN A 589 48.79 -53.02 -11.02
CA GLN A 589 48.49 -51.97 -11.99
C GLN A 589 47.10 -51.41 -11.76
N LEU A 590 46.92 -50.10 -11.85
CA LEU A 590 45.61 -49.47 -11.92
C LEU A 590 45.27 -49.20 -13.38
N ILE A 591 44.12 -49.67 -13.84
CA ILE A 591 43.60 -49.44 -15.19
C ILE A 591 42.22 -48.78 -15.15
N ASP A 592 41.91 -47.97 -16.17
CA ASP A 592 40.55 -47.49 -16.42
C ASP A 592 39.67 -48.58 -17.07
N MET A 593 38.37 -48.29 -17.22
CA MET A 593 37.42 -49.22 -17.86
C MET A 593 37.70 -49.47 -19.35
N ASN A 594 38.56 -48.67 -19.99
CA ASN A 594 39.00 -48.86 -21.37
C ASN A 594 40.32 -49.68 -21.44
N GLY A 595 40.85 -50.14 -20.31
CA GLY A 595 42.07 -50.93 -20.22
C GLY A 595 43.36 -50.10 -20.24
N ARG A 596 43.29 -48.77 -20.15
CA ARG A 596 44.48 -47.91 -20.11
C ARG A 596 45.11 -47.95 -18.73
N THR A 597 46.41 -48.23 -18.65
CA THR A 597 47.18 -48.17 -17.39
C THR A 597 47.37 -46.72 -16.93
N LEU A 598 46.93 -46.45 -15.70
CA LEU A 598 47.04 -45.15 -15.02
C LEU A 598 48.21 -45.13 -14.03
N GLY A 599 48.57 -46.28 -13.48
CA GLY A 599 49.71 -46.44 -12.57
C GLY A 599 50.13 -47.89 -12.44
N LYS A 600 51.40 -48.14 -12.10
CA LYS A 600 51.91 -49.49 -11.81
C LYS A 600 52.98 -49.46 -10.73
N THR A 601 53.07 -50.52 -9.95
CA THR A 601 54.10 -50.70 -8.93
C THR A 601 54.49 -52.17 -8.77
N ILE A 602 55.74 -52.43 -8.39
CA ILE A 602 56.23 -53.78 -8.10
C ILE A 602 55.86 -54.12 -6.66
N ILE A 603 55.39 -55.34 -6.43
CA ILE A 603 55.10 -55.86 -5.09
C ILE A 603 56.42 -56.39 -4.51
N SER A 604 57.02 -55.64 -3.58
CA SER A 604 58.34 -55.96 -3.02
C SER A 604 58.22 -56.52 -1.61
N GLY A 605 58.45 -57.83 -1.44
CA GLY A 605 58.70 -58.53 -0.14
C GLY A 605 57.58 -58.51 0.90
N ASN A 606 56.62 -57.62 0.75
CA ASN A 606 55.53 -57.31 1.64
C ASN A 606 54.25 -57.57 0.85
N THR A 607 53.22 -58.13 1.46
CA THR A 607 51.90 -58.42 0.85
C THR A 607 51.10 -57.14 0.56
N THR A 608 51.78 -56.03 0.31
CA THR A 608 51.22 -54.69 0.18
C THR A 608 51.83 -53.98 -1.03
N ALA A 609 51.01 -53.21 -1.74
CA ALA A 609 51.44 -52.35 -2.85
C ALA A 609 50.75 -50.99 -2.77
N THR A 610 51.43 -49.94 -3.21
CA THR A 610 50.89 -48.57 -3.24
C THR A 610 50.94 -47.98 -4.64
N LEU A 611 49.84 -47.37 -5.06
CA LEU A 611 49.67 -46.71 -6.35
C LEU A 611 49.29 -45.24 -6.11
N LYS A 612 50.00 -44.30 -6.73
CA LYS A 612 49.60 -42.88 -6.68
C LYS A 612 48.35 -42.69 -7.55
N VAL A 613 47.31 -42.09 -6.98
CA VAL A 613 46.02 -41.83 -7.63
C VAL A 613 45.66 -40.35 -7.66
N ASN A 614 46.59 -39.47 -7.28
CA ASN A 614 46.43 -38.02 -7.42
C ASN A 614 46.13 -37.61 -8.86
N GLY A 615 45.05 -36.85 -9.05
CA GLY A 615 44.61 -36.35 -10.35
C GLY A 615 43.81 -37.34 -11.21
N ILE A 616 43.41 -38.49 -10.65
CA ILE A 616 42.48 -39.41 -11.30
C ILE A 616 41.04 -38.94 -11.04
N SER A 617 40.19 -38.92 -12.07
CA SER A 617 38.77 -38.54 -11.96
C SER A 617 37.98 -39.51 -11.09
N HIS A 618 36.95 -39.05 -10.38
CA HIS A 618 36.10 -39.95 -9.60
C HIS A 618 35.43 -40.97 -10.53
N GLY A 619 35.55 -42.26 -10.23
CA GLY A 619 35.08 -43.29 -11.15
C GLY A 619 35.35 -44.72 -10.72
N ILE A 620 34.96 -45.64 -11.60
CA ILE A 620 35.22 -47.08 -11.43
C ILE A 620 36.49 -47.42 -12.18
N TYR A 621 37.41 -48.09 -11.49
CA TYR A 621 38.69 -48.55 -12.01
C TYR A 621 38.89 -50.03 -11.69
N VAL A 622 39.93 -50.63 -12.26
CA VAL A 622 40.33 -52.00 -11.95
C VAL A 622 41.80 -52.02 -11.52
N ILE A 623 42.08 -52.65 -10.39
CA ILE A 623 43.43 -53.03 -9.98
C ILE A 623 43.72 -54.41 -10.52
N VAL A 624 44.72 -54.53 -11.38
CA VAL A 624 45.19 -55.80 -11.93
C VAL A 624 46.45 -56.22 -11.19
N LEU A 625 46.37 -57.35 -10.49
CA LEU A 625 47.51 -58.04 -9.90
C LEU A 625 48.03 -59.07 -10.90
N GLN A 626 49.32 -59.03 -11.22
CA GLN A 626 49.98 -59.99 -12.12
C GLN A 626 50.97 -60.86 -11.34
N GLY A 627 50.80 -62.17 -11.48
CA GLY A 627 51.57 -63.18 -10.76
C GLY A 627 52.05 -64.31 -11.66
N LYS A 628 52.80 -65.25 -11.08
CA LYS A 628 53.41 -66.38 -11.81
C LYS A 628 52.37 -67.35 -12.40
N THR A 629 51.20 -67.39 -11.79
CA THR A 629 50.10 -68.33 -12.05
C THR A 629 48.95 -67.69 -12.85
N GLY A 630 48.96 -66.37 -13.06
CA GLY A 630 47.92 -65.63 -13.79
C GLY A 630 47.76 -64.18 -13.35
N THR A 631 46.60 -63.59 -13.68
CA THR A 631 46.20 -62.23 -13.29
C THR A 631 44.90 -62.22 -12.52
N CYS A 632 44.76 -61.33 -11.54
CA CYS A 632 43.54 -61.09 -10.78
C CYS A 632 43.10 -59.62 -10.94
N GLY A 633 41.83 -59.38 -11.21
CA GLY A 633 41.25 -58.03 -11.34
C GLY A 633 40.36 -57.69 -10.16
N ILE A 634 40.56 -56.51 -9.57
CA ILE A 634 39.78 -56.00 -8.43
C ILE A 634 39.13 -54.69 -8.85
N LYS A 635 37.80 -54.65 -8.89
CA LYS A 635 37.05 -53.43 -9.20
C LYS A 635 37.11 -52.49 -8.00
N VAL A 636 37.49 -51.24 -8.21
CA VAL A 636 37.63 -50.23 -7.16
C VAL A 636 36.91 -48.95 -7.57
N LYS A 637 36.36 -48.24 -6.59
CA LYS A 637 35.81 -46.89 -6.79
C LYS A 637 36.79 -45.91 -6.16
N LEU A 638 37.43 -45.09 -6.99
CA LEU A 638 38.43 -44.10 -6.58
C LEU A 638 37.85 -42.70 -6.71
#